data_AF-M2RNJ8-F1
#
_entry.id   AF-M2RNJ8-F1
#
_cell.length_a   1.000
_cell.length_b   1.000
_cell.length_c   1.000
_cell.angle_alpha   90.00
_cell.angle_beta   90.00
_cell.angle_gamma   90.00
#
_symmetry.space_group_name_H-M   'P 1'
#
loop_
_entity.id
_entity.type
_entity.pdbx_description
1 polymer ?
#
loop_
_entity_poly.entity_id
_entity_poly.type
_entity_poly.pdbx_seq_one_letter_code
_entity_poly.pdbx_strand_id
1 'polypeptide(L)'
;MSKLLYLLSLFSILCVALFYQTALDIVSSLSPQGCRMSRMSPSYLLQAGFDERWTPFAKRYSLWLYREVGWESHQLHGAPVLFIPGNAGSSHQVRSISSSAARQYFSLPYQVAPEFQGGPYKPLDFFTLEFNEDLSAFHGPTLDAETAYTKAAIDYILSLYPSRPQSIILLGHSMGGIVANALLPHPNVSAVITMSTPHALPPARFDRRVDVLYASINDHLADVSTPILSLCGGATDLMIPSESCILPPISPSDPQSAAENGDGYRRTIFSSALEGSWTGVGHREMVWCHQVRWRVARATLEIAASPTAEGRVQALNRWIRDGSEAPTIAETEDGMRIQEGDAEVLPVGMKLVLKEPRGSRTYLFPLPQSSDSSNLSTPARFALFVRGAVPPVAPQVPLSLRASIFRCPSLSFSDDDRAPGSAFSDCVRVQPAVHKLLPQPISGAPFPVPMVDNEGGADESEGIVAFEAEVSAGKDAYIAVKIDDADGRGWVSGGFVPTNEVVDTAAPIFSTVSINLPIPSTLTTTIRTTRILTSSLLVYRVQPVFQDGDAASCRDVLFPPLLEHNSHSIFDSRETHYYPLLTSPVRPVLLHAHTAGPFISPPSVGLDIKLYSTGDTTCALERIDISLDWWGTLGRASTRYASSAGAWAVGVVAIIVWDALSRSKDAATPSVSASLSRFASYLLPRLIPLSFALSLVPLPIGLYLGNSGEPLLSPLAPLLLLVVSGLVSLSWGVLAFSMWCARQFLKLFGARARKSPDVSDHTSRSALLGFAFVVALIALVVPWQVAFLGAWVYHFWTCAAQSLVPPALVEHSVRTGVAIPLIPTSSQANDDDDPRGLRPRSRSSSLRSPSPSPPHARPRDDPSNTFHQSAHLLLMLTWLLPLAAPVLAVWVRTLASAGLTAPFGGDHNVLCVAPALIVVEWAGRGQGVLSRQTRWPFLALAAVAFVVGPRRTYVVFEVASAVLGWIVVAKAGPGWLRWVRR
;
A
#
# COMPACT_ATOMS: atom_id res chain seq x y z
N MET A 1 17.88 -17.77 28.56
CA MET A 1 16.80 -16.78 28.77
C MET A 1 15.84 -17.32 29.83
N SER A 2 14.99 -16.48 30.44
CA SER A 2 13.94 -16.98 31.34
C SER A 2 12.85 -17.74 30.57
N LYS A 3 12.11 -18.65 31.21
CA LYS A 3 11.01 -19.39 30.57
C LYS A 3 10.00 -18.45 29.90
N LEU A 4 9.67 -17.33 30.55
CA LEU A 4 8.76 -16.30 30.04
C LEU A 4 9.25 -15.70 28.71
N LEU A 5 10.54 -15.39 28.59
CA LEU A 5 11.09 -14.81 27.36
C LEU A 5 11.07 -15.82 26.19
N TYR A 6 11.28 -17.11 26.46
CA TYR A 6 11.15 -18.15 25.44
C TYR A 6 9.70 -18.27 24.96
N LEU A 7 8.73 -18.28 25.88
CA LEU A 7 7.30 -18.31 25.54
C LEU A 7 6.89 -17.08 24.71
N LEU A 8 7.35 -15.89 25.10
CA LEU A 8 7.06 -14.65 24.37
C LEU A 8 7.69 -14.64 22.96
N SER A 9 8.92 -15.15 22.84
CA SER A 9 9.61 -15.26 21.54
C SER A 9 8.92 -16.29 20.65
N LEU A 10 8.54 -17.45 21.18
CA LEU A 10 7.80 -18.48 20.46
C LEU A 10 6.44 -17.97 19.99
N PHE A 11 5.68 -17.30 20.87
CA PHE A 11 4.41 -16.66 20.51
C PHE A 11 4.59 -15.68 19.34
N SER A 12 5.64 -14.85 19.39
CA SER A 12 5.89 -13.86 18.34
C SER A 12 6.26 -14.50 17.00
N ILE A 13 7.06 -15.58 17.01
CA ILE A 13 7.38 -16.35 15.80
C ILE A 13 6.11 -16.97 15.20
N LEU A 14 5.26 -17.58 16.05
CA LEU A 14 4.00 -18.17 15.61
C LEU A 14 3.04 -17.12 15.03
N CYS A 15 2.93 -15.95 15.66
CA CYS A 15 2.13 -14.85 15.14
C CYS A 15 2.67 -14.32 13.80
N VAL A 16 3.99 -14.13 13.67
CA VAL A 16 4.60 -13.70 12.40
C VAL A 16 4.39 -14.75 11.30
N ALA A 17 4.55 -16.03 11.61
CA ALA A 17 4.28 -17.12 10.67
C ALA A 17 2.80 -17.16 10.25
N LEU A 18 1.88 -17.01 11.21
CA LEU A 18 0.45 -16.91 10.94
C LEU A 18 0.13 -15.70 10.04
N PHE A 19 0.63 -14.52 10.40
CA PHE A 19 0.43 -13.29 9.63
C PHE A 19 0.99 -13.35 8.22
N TYR A 20 2.13 -14.04 8.04
CA TYR A 20 2.71 -14.28 6.73
C TYR A 20 1.85 -15.25 5.91
N GLN A 21 1.39 -16.34 6.52
CA GLN A 21 0.53 -17.32 5.87
C GLN A 21 -0.82 -16.71 5.47
N THR A 22 -1.46 -15.95 6.36
CA THR A 22 -2.71 -15.27 6.04
C THR A 22 -2.52 -14.21 4.95
N ALA A 23 -1.41 -13.46 4.95
CA ALA A 23 -1.10 -12.49 3.90
C ALA A 23 -0.94 -13.13 2.52
N LEU A 24 -0.33 -14.31 2.45
CA LEU A 24 -0.18 -15.05 1.18
C LEU A 24 -1.52 -15.62 0.68
N ASP A 25 -2.33 -16.15 1.59
CA ASP A 25 -3.61 -16.78 1.25
C ASP A 25 -4.62 -15.76 0.69
N ILE A 26 -4.71 -14.57 1.31
CA ILE A 26 -5.68 -13.53 0.91
C ILE A 26 -5.50 -13.03 -0.54
N VAL A 27 -4.31 -13.13 -1.12
CA VAL A 27 -4.08 -12.75 -2.53
C VAL A 27 -4.94 -13.60 -3.46
N SER A 28 -5.13 -14.87 -3.12
CA SER A 28 -5.87 -15.81 -3.95
C SER A 28 -7.35 -15.90 -3.58
N SER A 29 -7.70 -15.64 -2.32
CA SER A 29 -9.05 -15.82 -1.78
C SER A 29 -9.88 -14.53 -1.75
N LEU A 30 -9.28 -13.37 -1.48
CA LEU A 30 -10.02 -12.12 -1.25
C LEU A 30 -10.36 -11.37 -2.54
N SER A 31 -9.40 -11.26 -3.45
CA SER A 31 -9.59 -10.68 -4.79
C SER A 31 -8.80 -11.53 -5.79
N PRO A 32 -9.40 -12.59 -6.33
CA PRO A 32 -8.69 -13.52 -7.20
C PRO A 32 -8.35 -12.86 -8.53
N GLN A 33 -7.23 -13.30 -9.10
CA GLN A 33 -6.76 -12.83 -10.40
C GLN A 33 -7.30 -13.69 -11.55
N GLY A 34 -7.80 -13.00 -12.57
CA GLY A 34 -8.32 -13.55 -13.82
C GLY A 34 -7.76 -12.84 -15.04
N CYS A 35 -6.56 -12.27 -14.93
CA CYS A 35 -5.88 -11.61 -16.06
C CYS A 35 -5.57 -12.60 -17.17
N ARG A 36 -6.01 -12.30 -18.40
CA ARG A 36 -5.59 -13.04 -19.60
C ARG A 36 -4.19 -12.60 -20.02
N MET A 37 -3.39 -13.54 -20.54
CA MET A 37 -2.06 -13.23 -21.05
C MET A 37 -2.11 -12.29 -22.26
N SER A 38 -1.11 -11.42 -22.35
CA SER A 38 -0.87 -10.56 -23.51
C SER A 38 0.34 -11.05 -24.31
N ARG A 39 0.27 -10.92 -25.63
CA ARG A 39 1.35 -11.27 -26.58
C ARG A 39 1.70 -10.06 -27.42
N MET A 40 2.98 -9.94 -27.77
CA MET A 40 3.57 -8.75 -28.38
C MET A 40 4.88 -9.09 -29.06
N SER A 41 5.34 -8.20 -29.93
CA SER A 41 6.61 -8.32 -30.65
C SER A 41 7.38 -7.00 -30.54
N PRO A 42 8.06 -6.77 -29.39
CA PRO A 42 8.59 -5.45 -29.07
C PRO A 42 9.92 -5.17 -29.77
N SER A 43 10.11 -3.93 -30.23
CA SER A 43 11.38 -3.35 -30.66
C SER A 43 11.60 -2.04 -29.92
N TYR A 44 12.83 -1.78 -29.47
CA TYR A 44 13.19 -0.57 -28.73
C TYR A 44 14.28 0.19 -29.46
N LEU A 45 14.02 1.46 -29.78
CA LEU A 45 14.96 2.35 -30.44
C LEU A 45 15.47 3.38 -29.43
N LEU A 46 16.78 3.32 -29.14
CA LEU A 46 17.44 4.25 -28.25
C LEU A 46 17.39 5.67 -28.84
N GLN A 47 16.92 6.63 -28.05
CA GLN A 47 16.94 8.04 -28.41
C GLN A 47 18.31 8.66 -28.08
N ALA A 48 19.33 8.30 -28.86
CA ALA A 48 20.72 8.71 -28.63
C ALA A 48 20.95 10.24 -28.71
N GLY A 49 20.01 10.99 -29.31
CA GLY A 49 20.04 12.46 -29.33
C GLY A 49 19.67 13.12 -27.99
N PHE A 50 19.07 12.37 -27.07
CA PHE A 50 18.76 12.84 -25.71
C PHE A 50 19.98 12.63 -24.80
N ASP A 51 20.99 13.47 -25.02
CA ASP A 51 22.28 13.39 -24.33
C ASP A 51 22.46 14.49 -23.26
N GLU A 52 23.69 14.67 -22.77
CA GLU A 52 24.05 15.63 -21.72
C GLU A 52 23.73 17.10 -22.08
N ARG A 53 23.50 17.42 -23.35
CA ARG A 53 23.07 18.76 -23.77
C ARG A 53 21.66 19.07 -23.29
N TRP A 54 20.83 18.04 -23.10
CA TRP A 54 19.47 18.17 -22.59
C TRP A 54 19.40 18.04 -21.08
N THR A 55 20.15 17.11 -20.49
CA THR A 55 20.10 16.86 -19.05
C THR A 55 21.37 16.19 -18.55
N PRO A 56 21.90 16.58 -17.37
CA PRO A 56 23.06 15.92 -16.78
C PRO A 56 22.80 14.45 -16.41
N PHE A 57 21.52 14.03 -16.32
CA PHE A 57 21.14 12.66 -15.99
C PHE A 57 21.18 11.71 -17.19
N ALA A 58 21.46 12.18 -18.41
CA ALA A 58 21.55 11.34 -19.63
C ALA A 58 22.67 10.29 -19.60
N LYS A 59 23.66 10.43 -18.69
CA LYS A 59 24.66 9.39 -18.42
C LYS A 59 24.12 8.22 -17.59
N ARG A 60 23.07 8.44 -16.80
CA ARG A 60 22.51 7.49 -15.83
C ARG A 60 21.24 6.83 -16.36
N TYR A 61 20.42 7.60 -17.07
CA TYR A 61 19.11 7.19 -17.57
C TYR A 61 19.09 7.20 -19.09
N SER A 62 18.15 6.44 -19.66
CA SER A 62 17.97 6.38 -21.11
C SER A 62 16.50 6.54 -21.49
N LEU A 63 16.27 6.96 -22.74
CA LEU A 63 14.96 7.16 -23.33
C LEU A 63 14.85 6.27 -24.56
N TRP A 64 13.75 5.52 -24.67
CA TRP A 64 13.53 4.56 -25.73
C TRP A 64 12.20 4.85 -26.43
N LEU A 65 12.16 4.60 -27.73
CA LEU A 65 10.93 4.56 -28.52
C LEU A 65 10.56 3.09 -28.75
N TYR A 66 9.36 2.71 -28.33
CA TYR A 66 8.81 1.40 -28.61
C TYR A 66 8.25 1.33 -30.04
N ARG A 67 8.46 0.19 -30.72
CA ARG A 67 7.79 -0.17 -31.97
C ARG A 67 7.32 -1.62 -31.95
N GLU A 68 6.12 -1.87 -32.45
CA GLU A 68 5.64 -3.22 -32.68
C GLU A 68 6.21 -3.77 -34.01
N VAL A 69 7.05 -4.80 -33.91
CA VAL A 69 7.80 -5.37 -35.04
C VAL A 69 6.85 -5.83 -36.14
N GLY A 70 7.03 -5.26 -37.33
CA GLY A 70 6.28 -5.63 -38.54
C GLY A 70 4.91 -4.94 -38.67
N TRP A 71 4.49 -4.11 -37.70
CA TRP A 71 3.20 -3.41 -37.74
C TRP A 71 3.33 -1.94 -38.13
N GLU A 72 4.43 -1.30 -37.72
CA GLU A 72 4.67 0.13 -37.87
C GLU A 72 6.13 0.43 -38.24
N SER A 73 6.35 1.59 -38.89
CA SER A 73 7.69 2.04 -39.26
C SER A 73 8.43 2.70 -38.09
N HIS A 74 9.75 2.88 -38.22
CA HIS A 74 10.54 3.60 -37.21
C HIS A 74 10.34 5.13 -37.24
N GLN A 75 9.61 5.68 -38.21
CA GLN A 75 9.39 7.13 -38.33
C GLN A 75 8.36 7.62 -37.29
N LEU A 76 8.48 8.88 -36.86
CA LEU A 76 7.54 9.53 -35.93
C LEU A 76 6.39 10.16 -36.73
N HIS A 77 5.25 9.48 -36.76
CA HIS A 77 4.01 9.96 -37.42
C HIS A 77 2.82 10.00 -36.46
N GLY A 78 3.00 9.53 -35.23
CA GLY A 78 1.94 9.37 -34.25
C GLY A 78 1.81 10.54 -33.28
N ALA A 79 0.90 10.37 -32.32
CA ALA A 79 0.81 11.23 -31.16
C ALA A 79 1.78 10.73 -30.06
N PRO A 80 2.57 11.61 -29.43
CA PRO A 80 3.54 11.20 -28.42
C PRO A 80 2.85 10.77 -27.12
N VAL A 81 3.31 9.65 -26.58
CA VAL A 81 2.94 9.15 -25.25
C VAL A 81 4.23 8.84 -24.51
N LEU A 82 4.37 9.33 -23.28
CA LEU A 82 5.53 9.03 -22.43
C LEU A 82 5.11 8.10 -21.29
N PHE A 83 5.72 6.92 -21.26
CA PHE A 83 5.61 6.00 -20.15
C PHE A 83 6.75 6.17 -19.15
N ILE A 84 6.38 6.22 -17.87
CA ILE A 84 7.27 6.40 -16.73
C ILE A 84 7.20 5.14 -15.86
N PRO A 85 8.28 4.34 -15.79
CA PRO A 85 8.29 3.08 -15.05
C PRO A 85 8.29 3.29 -13.54
N GLY A 86 7.98 2.22 -12.81
CA GLY A 86 7.98 2.20 -11.35
C GLY A 86 9.35 1.95 -10.69
N ASN A 87 9.32 1.79 -9.37
CA ASN A 87 10.49 1.40 -8.56
C ASN A 87 11.11 0.09 -9.05
N ALA A 88 12.43 0.07 -9.30
CA ALA A 88 13.15 -1.03 -9.94
C ALA A 88 12.50 -1.51 -11.26
N GLY A 89 11.76 -0.63 -11.92
CA GLY A 89 11.12 -0.87 -13.21
C GLY A 89 12.01 -0.46 -14.37
N SER A 90 11.67 -0.98 -15.54
CA SER A 90 12.36 -0.71 -16.78
C SER A 90 11.42 -0.27 -17.88
N SER A 91 12.01 0.19 -18.99
CA SER A 91 11.31 0.54 -20.22
C SER A 91 10.36 -0.56 -20.71
N HIS A 92 10.68 -1.81 -20.35
CA HIS A 92 9.91 -2.98 -20.71
C HIS A 92 8.53 -3.06 -20.08
N GLN A 93 8.16 -2.26 -19.08
CA GLN A 93 6.84 -2.34 -18.46
C GLN A 93 5.70 -1.92 -19.42
N VAL A 94 5.96 -1.01 -20.36
CA VAL A 94 4.94 -0.47 -21.29
C VAL A 94 4.56 -1.40 -22.44
N ARG A 95 5.37 -2.44 -22.69
CA ARG A 95 5.33 -3.24 -23.93
C ARG A 95 3.95 -3.79 -24.30
N SER A 96 3.19 -4.26 -23.31
CA SER A 96 1.88 -4.86 -23.53
C SER A 96 0.83 -3.82 -23.89
N ILE A 97 0.93 -2.61 -23.32
CA ILE A 97 0.05 -1.47 -23.63
C ILE A 97 0.37 -0.94 -25.03
N SER A 98 1.65 -0.71 -25.32
CA SER A 98 2.11 -0.18 -26.62
C SER A 98 1.74 -1.12 -27.77
N SER A 99 1.98 -2.43 -27.59
CA SER A 99 1.56 -3.45 -28.55
C SER A 99 0.04 -3.48 -28.75
N SER A 100 -0.73 -3.31 -27.67
CA SER A 100 -2.20 -3.23 -27.77
C SER A 100 -2.65 -2.05 -28.61
N ALA A 101 -2.04 -0.87 -28.41
CA ALA A 101 -2.39 0.33 -29.15
C ALA A 101 -2.08 0.19 -30.65
N ALA A 102 -0.89 -0.33 -30.99
CA ALA A 102 -0.51 -0.58 -32.37
C ALA A 102 -1.47 -1.56 -33.06
N ARG A 103 -1.80 -2.68 -32.40
CA ARG A 103 -2.68 -3.73 -32.95
C ARG A 103 -4.18 -3.39 -32.91
N GLN A 104 -4.58 -2.36 -32.18
CA GLN A 104 -5.92 -1.78 -32.31
C GLN A 104 -5.97 -0.81 -33.48
N TYR A 105 -4.98 0.09 -33.60
CA TYR A 105 -4.95 1.09 -34.66
C TYR A 105 -4.79 0.46 -36.06
N PHE A 106 -3.95 -0.56 -36.17
CA PHE A 106 -3.75 -1.33 -37.39
C PHE A 106 -4.50 -2.66 -37.30
N SER A 107 -5.40 -2.96 -38.25
CA SER A 107 -6.11 -4.25 -38.30
C SER A 107 -5.25 -5.37 -38.89
N LEU A 108 -4.34 -5.00 -39.79
CA LEU A 108 -3.29 -5.83 -40.37
C LEU A 108 -2.00 -5.01 -40.43
N PRO A 109 -0.82 -5.64 -40.57
CA PRO A 109 0.45 -4.92 -40.76
C PRO A 109 0.33 -3.73 -41.72
N TYR A 110 0.62 -2.51 -41.23
CA TYR A 110 0.54 -1.24 -41.95
C TYR A 110 -0.84 -0.83 -42.49
N GLN A 111 -1.92 -1.57 -42.18
CA GLN A 111 -3.27 -1.26 -42.63
C GLN A 111 -4.10 -0.73 -41.45
N VAL A 112 -4.49 0.55 -41.53
CA VAL A 112 -5.32 1.21 -40.52
C VAL A 112 -6.66 0.48 -40.40
N ALA A 113 -7.10 0.19 -39.18
CA ALA A 113 -8.38 -0.46 -38.94
C ALA A 113 -9.54 0.43 -39.43
N PRO A 114 -10.62 -0.15 -39.99
CA PRO A 114 -11.74 0.62 -40.56
C PRO A 114 -12.34 1.67 -39.61
N GLU A 115 -12.35 1.38 -38.31
CA GLU A 115 -12.85 2.28 -37.26
C GLU A 115 -12.02 3.57 -37.09
N PHE A 116 -10.76 3.55 -37.51
CA PHE A 116 -9.84 4.69 -37.41
C PHE A 116 -9.59 5.36 -38.77
N GLN A 117 -10.07 4.78 -39.88
CA GLN A 117 -9.90 5.34 -41.21
C GLN A 117 -10.74 6.61 -41.39
N GLY A 118 -10.14 7.67 -41.94
CA GLY A 118 -10.82 8.93 -42.26
C GLY A 118 -11.18 9.82 -41.07
N GLY A 119 -10.89 9.39 -39.83
CA GLY A 119 -11.09 10.17 -38.61
C GLY A 119 -9.85 10.98 -38.17
N PRO A 120 -9.94 11.70 -37.03
CA PRO A 120 -8.82 12.47 -36.46
C PRO A 120 -7.74 11.58 -35.80
N TYR A 121 -7.87 10.26 -35.86
CA TYR A 121 -7.03 9.31 -35.14
C TYR A 121 -5.67 9.12 -35.80
N LYS A 122 -4.62 9.14 -34.98
CA LYS A 122 -3.24 8.86 -35.36
C LYS A 122 -2.73 7.64 -34.59
N PRO A 123 -1.72 6.91 -35.11
CA PRO A 123 -1.03 5.92 -34.30
C PRO A 123 -0.37 6.60 -33.10
N LEU A 124 0.02 5.84 -32.08
CA LEU A 124 0.70 6.36 -30.89
C LEU A 124 2.21 6.08 -30.97
N ASP A 125 3.01 7.09 -30.67
CA ASP A 125 4.46 6.96 -30.53
C ASP A 125 4.79 6.83 -29.04
N PHE A 126 4.99 5.59 -28.58
CA PHE A 126 5.30 5.30 -27.17
C PHE A 126 6.78 5.50 -26.88
N PHE A 127 7.09 6.60 -26.24
CA PHE A 127 8.36 6.81 -25.57
C PHE A 127 8.31 6.21 -24.16
N THR A 128 9.41 5.65 -23.69
CA THR A 128 9.50 5.01 -22.38
C THR A 128 10.86 5.29 -21.74
N LEU A 129 10.82 5.66 -20.47
CA LEU A 129 12.03 5.96 -19.70
C LEU A 129 12.62 4.67 -19.12
N GLU A 130 13.93 4.69 -18.94
CA GLU A 130 14.69 3.64 -18.29
C GLU A 130 15.54 4.27 -17.19
N PHE A 131 15.10 4.11 -15.94
CA PHE A 131 15.76 4.66 -14.76
C PHE A 131 16.83 3.72 -14.17
N ASN A 132 17.38 2.82 -14.99
CA ASN A 132 18.39 1.84 -14.57
C ASN A 132 17.92 0.95 -13.39
N GLU A 133 16.60 0.72 -13.33
CA GLU A 133 15.92 0.03 -12.24
C GLU A 133 16.29 0.59 -10.85
N ASP A 134 16.38 1.91 -10.73
CA ASP A 134 16.61 2.59 -9.46
C ASP A 134 15.48 2.32 -8.44
N LEU A 135 15.86 2.31 -7.16
CA LEU A 135 14.96 2.02 -6.04
C LEU A 135 14.24 3.28 -5.53
N SER A 136 13.43 3.91 -6.38
CA SER A 136 12.76 5.18 -6.13
C SER A 136 11.74 5.18 -4.98
N ALA A 137 11.19 4.02 -4.61
CA ALA A 137 10.24 3.92 -3.49
C ALA A 137 10.86 4.25 -2.12
N PHE A 138 12.19 4.18 -1.99
CA PHE A 138 12.89 4.28 -0.71
C PHE A 138 13.72 5.56 -0.55
N HIS A 139 13.84 6.39 -1.60
CA HIS A 139 14.84 7.46 -1.64
C HIS A 139 14.33 8.69 -2.42
N GLY A 140 14.11 9.79 -1.70
CA GLY A 140 13.56 11.04 -2.26
C GLY A 140 14.46 11.69 -3.33
N PRO A 141 15.78 11.81 -3.15
CA PRO A 141 16.66 12.38 -4.18
C PRO A 141 16.68 11.57 -5.49
N THR A 142 16.37 10.27 -5.45
CA THR A 142 16.16 9.49 -6.69
C THR A 142 14.91 9.99 -7.41
N LEU A 143 13.78 10.17 -6.71
CA LEU A 143 12.56 10.72 -7.30
C LEU A 143 12.79 12.13 -7.88
N ASP A 144 13.54 12.99 -7.18
CA ASP A 144 13.90 14.32 -7.68
C ASP A 144 14.66 14.24 -9.03
N ALA A 145 15.60 13.29 -9.14
CA ALA A 145 16.38 13.06 -10.37
C ALA A 145 15.51 12.47 -11.50
N GLU A 146 14.63 11.51 -11.19
CA GLU A 146 13.67 10.93 -12.13
C GLU A 146 12.71 12.00 -12.67
N THR A 147 12.18 12.88 -11.81
CA THR A 147 11.34 14.02 -12.20
C THR A 147 12.09 15.00 -13.09
N ALA A 148 13.32 15.38 -12.74
CA ALA A 148 14.11 16.30 -13.55
C ALA A 148 14.47 15.71 -14.94
N TYR A 149 14.81 14.43 -15.01
CA TYR A 149 15.07 13.74 -16.28
C TYR A 149 13.80 13.62 -17.13
N THR A 150 12.67 13.26 -16.51
CA THR A 150 11.37 13.15 -17.19
C THR A 150 10.93 14.48 -17.78
N LYS A 151 11.10 15.59 -17.05
CA LYS A 151 10.80 16.94 -17.56
C LYS A 151 11.59 17.25 -18.83
N ALA A 152 12.91 17.02 -18.80
CA ALA A 152 13.77 17.24 -19.97
C ALA A 152 13.40 16.29 -21.14
N ALA A 153 12.95 15.08 -20.85
CA ALA A 153 12.53 14.11 -21.86
C ALA A 153 11.28 14.58 -22.61
N ILE A 154 10.33 15.22 -21.92
CA ILE A 154 9.14 15.83 -22.56
C ILE A 154 9.58 16.89 -23.58
N ASP A 155 10.45 17.82 -23.17
CA ASP A 155 10.96 18.88 -24.07
C ASP A 155 11.68 18.31 -25.29
N TYR A 156 12.51 17.27 -25.08
CA TYR A 156 13.19 16.56 -26.16
C TYR A 156 12.21 15.88 -27.12
N ILE A 157 11.26 15.10 -26.61
CA ILE A 157 10.28 14.37 -27.43
C ILE A 157 9.50 15.33 -28.32
N LEU A 158 8.98 16.42 -27.75
CA LEU A 158 8.21 17.41 -28.50
C LEU A 158 9.06 18.10 -29.59
N SER A 159 10.38 18.22 -29.38
CA SER A 159 11.31 18.78 -30.37
C SER A 159 11.54 17.90 -31.60
N LEU A 160 11.28 16.58 -31.50
CA LEU A 160 11.49 15.63 -32.60
C LEU A 160 10.45 15.77 -33.73
N TYR A 161 9.31 16.39 -33.45
CA TYR A 161 8.20 16.46 -34.39
C TYR A 161 8.24 17.74 -35.24
N PRO A 162 8.10 17.65 -36.58
CA PRO A 162 8.18 18.80 -37.48
C PRO A 162 7.15 19.90 -37.19
N SER A 163 5.92 19.49 -36.88
CA SER A 163 4.81 20.38 -36.55
C SER A 163 4.66 20.65 -35.04
N ARG A 164 5.62 20.22 -34.22
CA ARG A 164 5.66 20.29 -32.74
C ARG A 164 4.28 20.04 -32.09
N PRO A 165 3.92 18.78 -31.75
CA PRO A 165 2.65 18.50 -31.11
C PRO A 165 2.53 19.38 -29.86
N GLN A 166 1.35 19.96 -29.67
CA GLN A 166 1.14 20.88 -28.56
C GLN A 166 1.08 20.14 -27.22
N SER A 167 0.86 18.82 -27.23
CA SER A 167 0.70 18.02 -26.03
C SER A 167 1.24 16.59 -26.12
N ILE A 168 1.51 16.01 -24.95
CA ILE A 168 1.93 14.64 -24.69
C ILE A 168 1.03 14.01 -23.60
N ILE A 169 0.74 12.72 -23.74
CA ILE A 169 0.02 11.94 -22.71
C ILE A 169 1.05 11.25 -21.81
N LEU A 170 0.86 11.29 -20.49
CA LEU A 170 1.72 10.59 -19.54
C LEU A 170 1.05 9.32 -19.02
N LEU A 171 1.78 8.21 -19.06
CA LEU A 171 1.41 6.97 -18.40
C LEU A 171 2.41 6.67 -17.28
N GLY A 172 1.94 6.60 -16.04
CA GLY A 172 2.78 6.31 -14.88
C GLY A 172 2.43 4.98 -14.24
N HIS A 173 3.43 4.15 -13.92
CA HIS A 173 3.23 2.92 -13.16
C HIS A 173 3.94 2.99 -11.81
N SER A 174 3.25 2.64 -10.72
CA SER A 174 3.81 2.64 -9.36
C SER A 174 4.43 4.02 -9.03
N MET A 175 5.68 4.08 -8.56
CA MET A 175 6.37 5.36 -8.32
C MET A 175 6.50 6.26 -9.56
N GLY A 176 6.41 5.72 -10.78
CA GLY A 176 6.41 6.51 -12.00
C GLY A 176 5.18 7.41 -12.15
N GLY A 177 4.05 7.05 -11.53
CA GLY A 177 2.89 7.95 -11.44
C GLY A 177 3.10 9.12 -10.46
N ILE A 178 3.92 8.93 -9.42
CA ILE A 178 4.33 10.03 -8.52
C ILE A 178 5.23 11.01 -9.28
N VAL A 179 6.18 10.48 -10.06
CA VAL A 179 7.01 11.28 -10.96
C VAL A 179 6.16 12.04 -11.97
N ALA A 180 5.14 11.40 -12.58
CA ALA A 180 4.21 12.05 -13.51
C ALA A 180 3.45 13.22 -12.86
N ASN A 181 2.90 13.00 -11.67
CA ASN A 181 2.12 14.01 -10.95
C ASN A 181 3.01 15.15 -10.42
N ALA A 182 4.27 14.88 -10.08
CA ALA A 182 5.24 15.91 -9.66
C ALA A 182 5.58 16.91 -10.78
N LEU A 183 5.24 16.60 -12.04
CA LEU A 183 5.43 17.51 -13.18
C LEU A 183 4.28 18.51 -13.32
N LEU A 184 3.14 18.27 -12.66
CA LEU A 184 1.94 19.09 -12.84
C LEU A 184 1.96 20.33 -11.92
N PRO A 185 1.45 21.48 -12.40
CA PRO A 185 0.93 21.73 -13.76
C PRO A 185 2.04 21.80 -14.82
N HIS A 186 1.83 21.13 -15.96
CA HIS A 186 2.74 21.19 -17.11
C HIS A 186 1.97 21.62 -18.37
N PRO A 187 2.42 22.65 -19.13
CA PRO A 187 1.64 23.22 -20.23
C PRO A 187 1.42 22.24 -21.39
N ASN A 188 2.35 21.30 -21.60
CA ASN A 188 2.26 20.32 -22.69
C ASN A 188 1.68 18.97 -22.26
N VAL A 189 1.23 18.77 -21.01
CA VAL A 189 0.64 17.47 -20.61
C VAL A 189 -0.87 17.51 -20.83
N SER A 190 -1.40 16.64 -21.70
CA SER A 190 -2.83 16.63 -22.04
C SER A 190 -3.70 15.79 -21.12
N ALA A 191 -3.13 14.74 -20.53
CA ALA A 191 -3.78 13.81 -19.59
C ALA A 191 -2.72 12.94 -18.91
N VAL A 192 -3.03 12.44 -17.72
CA VAL A 192 -2.22 11.49 -16.97
C VAL A 192 -3.05 10.26 -16.62
N ILE A 193 -2.57 9.07 -16.98
CA ILE A 193 -3.13 7.80 -16.51
C ILE A 193 -2.08 7.12 -15.62
N THR A 194 -2.44 6.90 -14.37
CA THR A 194 -1.59 6.25 -13.37
C THR A 194 -2.11 4.85 -13.06
N MET A 195 -1.20 3.93 -12.80
CA MET A 195 -1.48 2.50 -12.61
C MET A 195 -0.75 2.02 -11.36
N SER A 196 -1.47 1.44 -10.39
CA SER A 196 -0.94 1.00 -9.09
C SER A 196 -0.06 2.06 -8.41
N THR A 197 -0.40 3.34 -8.56
CA THR A 197 0.40 4.45 -8.06
C THR A 197 -0.03 4.84 -6.65
N PRO A 198 0.86 4.85 -5.66
CA PRO A 198 0.52 5.17 -4.27
C PRO A 198 0.40 6.69 -4.06
N HIS A 199 -0.72 7.31 -4.44
CA HIS A 199 -0.97 8.77 -4.32
C HIS A 199 -1.10 9.27 -2.89
N ALA A 200 -1.81 8.57 -2.00
CA ALA A 200 -2.14 9.08 -0.66
C ALA A 200 -1.05 8.80 0.39
N LEU A 201 -0.31 7.70 0.24
CA LEU A 201 0.66 7.24 1.22
C LEU A 201 1.84 6.53 0.55
N PRO A 202 3.10 6.95 0.80
CA PRO A 202 4.26 6.25 0.26
C PRO A 202 4.36 4.81 0.80
N PRO A 203 4.74 3.83 -0.04
CA PRO A 203 4.88 2.43 0.38
C PRO A 203 6.00 2.24 1.41
N ALA A 204 7.01 3.12 1.39
CA ALA A 204 8.12 3.12 2.33
C ALA A 204 8.36 4.53 2.89
N ARG A 205 8.37 4.64 4.22
CA ARG A 205 8.35 5.93 4.94
C ARG A 205 9.65 6.14 5.73
N PHE A 206 10.76 5.83 5.08
CA PHE A 206 12.12 5.87 5.66
C PHE A 206 12.88 7.15 5.32
N ASP A 207 12.38 7.96 4.39
CA ASP A 207 12.98 9.24 4.00
C ASP A 207 11.95 10.37 4.10
N ARG A 208 12.32 11.43 4.81
CA ARG A 208 11.52 12.65 4.98
C ARG A 208 11.28 13.36 3.66
N ARG A 209 12.21 13.29 2.70
CA ARG A 209 12.06 13.97 1.40
C ARG A 209 10.91 13.40 0.57
N VAL A 210 10.65 12.10 0.68
CA VAL A 210 9.50 11.46 0.02
C VAL A 210 8.19 12.02 0.56
N ASP A 211 8.04 12.11 1.88
CA ASP A 211 6.86 12.73 2.51
C ASP A 211 6.68 14.21 2.08
N VAL A 212 7.78 14.97 1.93
CA VAL A 212 7.74 16.37 1.46
C VAL A 212 7.30 16.46 -0.01
N LEU A 213 7.80 15.58 -0.87
CA LEU A 213 7.39 15.51 -2.28
C LEU A 213 5.88 15.23 -2.39
N TYR A 214 5.37 14.27 -1.62
CA TYR A 214 3.94 13.94 -1.59
C TYR A 214 3.07 15.11 -1.13
N ALA A 215 3.49 15.82 -0.08
CA ALA A 215 2.79 17.01 0.37
C ALA A 215 2.77 18.09 -0.72
N SER A 216 3.92 18.33 -1.37
CA SER A 216 4.02 19.27 -2.49
C SER A 216 3.11 18.89 -3.65
N ILE A 217 3.05 17.61 -4.03
CA ILE A 217 2.16 17.14 -5.11
C ILE A 217 0.71 17.44 -4.75
N ASN A 218 0.27 17.09 -3.53
CA ASN A 218 -1.11 17.32 -3.12
C ASN A 218 -1.48 18.81 -3.11
N ASP A 219 -0.57 19.68 -2.67
CA ASP A 219 -0.78 21.13 -2.68
C ASP A 219 -0.93 21.68 -4.10
N HIS A 220 -0.09 21.23 -5.05
CA HIS A 220 -0.16 21.69 -6.44
C HIS A 220 -1.32 21.09 -7.21
N LEU A 221 -1.67 19.83 -6.94
CA LEU A 221 -2.74 19.16 -7.64
C LEU A 221 -4.06 19.90 -7.46
N ALA A 222 -4.33 20.51 -6.30
CA ALA A 222 -5.55 21.27 -6.03
C ALA A 222 -5.96 22.21 -7.18
N ASP A 223 -4.99 22.88 -7.82
CA ASP A 223 -5.22 23.90 -8.86
C ASP A 223 -5.04 23.40 -10.31
N VAL A 224 -4.91 22.09 -10.53
CA VAL A 224 -4.59 21.51 -11.85
C VAL A 224 -5.86 21.06 -12.60
N SER A 225 -6.01 21.56 -13.83
CA SER A 225 -7.08 21.20 -14.77
C SER A 225 -6.77 19.98 -15.66
N THR A 226 -5.52 19.52 -15.68
CA THR A 226 -5.12 18.32 -16.43
C THR A 226 -5.90 17.09 -15.94
N PRO A 227 -6.54 16.30 -16.82
CA PRO A 227 -7.25 15.09 -16.42
C PRO A 227 -6.29 14.05 -15.83
N ILE A 228 -6.62 13.52 -14.65
CA ILE A 228 -5.85 12.46 -13.98
C ILE A 228 -6.78 11.28 -13.70
N LEU A 229 -6.41 10.12 -14.22
CA LEU A 229 -7.07 8.86 -13.93
C LEU A 229 -6.12 7.94 -13.17
N SER A 230 -6.58 7.29 -12.10
CA SER A 230 -5.82 6.28 -11.36
C SER A 230 -6.50 4.91 -11.45
N LEU A 231 -5.74 3.89 -11.84
CA LEU A 231 -6.14 2.48 -11.86
C LEU A 231 -5.50 1.73 -10.69
N CYS A 232 -6.32 1.12 -9.83
CA CYS A 232 -5.88 0.40 -8.65
C CYS A 232 -6.17 -1.10 -8.74
N GLY A 233 -5.22 -1.94 -8.30
CA GLY A 233 -5.29 -3.40 -8.44
C GLY A 233 -6.20 -4.12 -7.44
N GLY A 234 -6.70 -3.41 -6.41
CA GLY A 234 -7.50 -4.01 -5.33
C GLY A 234 -6.64 -4.80 -4.35
N ALA A 235 -7.22 -5.79 -3.68
CA ALA A 235 -6.52 -6.56 -2.64
C ALA A 235 -5.39 -7.47 -3.15
N THR A 236 -5.33 -7.71 -4.47
CA THR A 236 -4.30 -8.54 -5.12
C THR A 236 -2.95 -7.84 -5.18
N ASP A 237 -2.93 -6.50 -5.17
CA ASP A 237 -1.69 -5.73 -5.10
C ASP A 237 -1.15 -5.73 -3.65
N LEU A 238 -0.15 -6.58 -3.41
CA LEU A 238 0.53 -6.66 -2.11
C LEU A 238 1.64 -5.61 -1.92
N MET A 239 2.08 -4.94 -2.98
CA MET A 239 3.15 -3.95 -2.88
C MET A 239 2.59 -2.59 -2.49
N ILE A 240 1.45 -2.22 -3.07
CA ILE A 240 0.75 -0.97 -2.81
C ILE A 240 -0.63 -1.28 -2.20
N PRO A 241 -0.85 -1.01 -0.90
CA PRO A 241 -2.18 -1.09 -0.33
C PRO A 241 -3.14 -0.20 -1.13
N SER A 242 -4.23 -0.76 -1.64
CA SER A 242 -5.05 -0.04 -2.63
C SER A 242 -5.73 1.23 -2.11
N GLU A 243 -5.92 1.38 -0.79
CA GLU A 243 -6.36 2.65 -0.21
C GLU A 243 -5.33 3.79 -0.41
N SER A 244 -4.05 3.44 -0.62
CA SER A 244 -2.98 4.39 -0.93
C SER A 244 -3.01 4.82 -2.40
N CYS A 245 -3.72 4.09 -3.26
CA CYS A 245 -3.81 4.34 -4.70
C CYS A 245 -4.97 5.29 -5.09
N ILE A 246 -5.78 5.69 -4.11
CA ILE A 246 -6.87 6.66 -4.30
C ILE A 246 -6.28 8.06 -4.48
N LEU A 247 -6.74 8.78 -5.51
CA LEU A 247 -6.36 10.16 -5.76
C LEU A 247 -6.93 11.08 -4.68
N PRO A 248 -6.20 12.14 -4.28
CA PRO A 248 -6.77 13.17 -3.41
C PRO A 248 -7.94 13.88 -4.11
N PRO A 249 -8.94 14.36 -3.36
CA PRO A 249 -10.07 15.09 -3.93
C PRO A 249 -9.61 16.37 -4.65
N ILE A 250 -10.44 16.86 -5.57
CA ILE A 250 -10.20 18.12 -6.30
C ILE A 250 -10.16 19.30 -5.32
N SER A 251 -11.18 19.40 -4.47
CA SER A 251 -11.25 20.36 -3.36
C SER A 251 -11.28 19.61 -2.02
N PRO A 252 -10.28 19.80 -1.14
CA PRO A 252 -10.28 19.19 0.19
C PRO A 252 -11.40 19.70 1.09
N SER A 253 -11.87 20.94 0.87
CA SER A 253 -12.88 21.60 1.70
C SER A 253 -14.31 21.38 1.22
N ASP A 254 -14.52 21.11 -0.08
CA ASP A 254 -15.84 20.84 -0.65
C ASP A 254 -15.75 19.89 -1.85
N PRO A 255 -15.64 18.57 -1.62
CA PRO A 255 -15.45 17.57 -2.66
C PRO A 255 -16.65 17.45 -3.62
N GLN A 256 -17.86 17.74 -3.16
CA GLN A 256 -19.09 17.63 -3.95
C GLN A 256 -19.26 18.82 -4.91
N SER A 257 -19.02 20.05 -4.44
CA SER A 257 -19.11 21.23 -5.31
C SER A 257 -18.10 21.24 -6.46
N ALA A 258 -16.88 20.71 -6.25
CA ALA A 258 -15.84 20.69 -7.28
C ALA A 258 -16.18 19.75 -8.45
N ALA A 259 -16.86 18.64 -8.17
CA ALA A 259 -17.37 17.74 -9.20
C ALA A 259 -18.53 18.37 -10.00
N GLU A 260 -19.39 19.16 -9.33
CA GLU A 260 -20.51 19.87 -9.96
C GLU A 260 -20.09 21.12 -10.76
N ASN A 261 -19.02 21.81 -10.33
CA ASN A 261 -18.50 23.02 -10.97
C ASN A 261 -17.60 22.73 -12.19
N GLY A 262 -17.22 21.47 -12.41
CA GLY A 262 -16.37 21.07 -13.54
C GLY A 262 -14.90 21.46 -13.40
N ASP A 263 -14.40 21.67 -12.18
CA ASP A 263 -13.01 22.09 -11.90
C ASP A 263 -12.02 20.92 -12.06
N GLY A 264 -11.79 20.50 -13.31
CA GLY A 264 -10.84 19.42 -13.65
C GLY A 264 -11.41 18.01 -13.48
N TYR A 265 -10.63 17.00 -13.88
CA TYR A 265 -11.04 15.60 -13.85
C TYR A 265 -10.06 14.76 -13.03
N ARG A 266 -10.52 14.18 -11.92
CA ARG A 266 -9.77 13.21 -11.11
C ARG A 266 -10.67 12.03 -10.77
N ARG A 267 -10.31 10.83 -11.24
CA ARG A 267 -11.10 9.61 -10.99
C ARG A 267 -10.19 8.44 -10.64
N THR A 268 -10.56 7.69 -9.62
CA THR A 268 -9.91 6.43 -9.24
C THR A 268 -10.84 5.27 -9.56
N ILE A 269 -10.33 4.30 -10.30
CA ILE A 269 -11.07 3.09 -10.71
C ILE A 269 -10.30 1.85 -10.25
N PHE A 270 -11.00 0.94 -9.61
CA PHE A 270 -10.46 -0.36 -9.19
C PHE A 270 -10.64 -1.39 -10.31
N SER A 271 -9.65 -2.25 -10.51
CA SER A 271 -9.68 -3.27 -11.56
C SER A 271 -10.82 -4.29 -11.40
N SER A 272 -11.32 -4.46 -10.17
CA SER A 272 -12.49 -5.27 -9.84
C SER A 272 -13.81 -4.63 -10.26
N ALA A 273 -13.86 -3.29 -10.33
CA ALA A 273 -15.01 -2.52 -10.79
C ALA A 273 -14.99 -2.27 -12.30
N LEU A 274 -13.79 -2.23 -12.90
CA LEU A 274 -13.59 -1.97 -14.32
C LEU A 274 -14.42 -2.94 -15.19
N GLU A 275 -15.38 -2.40 -15.94
CA GLU A 275 -16.31 -3.17 -16.77
C GLU A 275 -15.55 -4.05 -17.77
N GLY A 276 -15.79 -5.36 -17.75
CA GLY A 276 -15.11 -6.38 -18.57
C GLY A 276 -13.71 -6.78 -18.09
N SER A 277 -13.29 -6.32 -16.91
CA SER A 277 -12.14 -6.86 -16.16
C SER A 277 -12.63 -7.71 -14.99
N TRP A 278 -13.42 -7.11 -14.08
CA TRP A 278 -14.02 -7.76 -12.90
C TRP A 278 -13.08 -8.63 -12.07
N THR A 279 -11.80 -8.26 -12.01
CA THR A 279 -10.77 -9.05 -11.35
C THR A 279 -9.80 -8.18 -10.58
N GLY A 280 -9.31 -8.70 -9.46
CA GLY A 280 -8.15 -8.13 -8.80
C GLY A 280 -6.89 -8.33 -9.65
N VAL A 281 -6.04 -7.33 -9.68
CA VAL A 281 -4.84 -7.30 -10.52
C VAL A 281 -3.63 -7.03 -9.65
N GLY A 282 -2.66 -7.95 -9.67
CA GLY A 282 -1.40 -7.78 -8.95
C GLY A 282 -0.58 -6.58 -9.42
N HIS A 283 0.41 -6.18 -8.61
CA HIS A 283 1.21 -4.98 -8.87
C HIS A 283 1.87 -4.99 -10.25
N ARG A 284 2.45 -6.13 -10.64
CA ARG A 284 3.19 -6.25 -11.92
C ARG A 284 2.23 -6.50 -13.08
N GLU A 285 1.13 -7.16 -12.78
CA GLU A 285 0.06 -7.54 -13.68
C GLU A 285 -0.67 -6.32 -14.24
N MET A 286 -0.72 -5.22 -13.49
CA MET A 286 -1.38 -3.99 -13.88
C MET A 286 -1.00 -3.49 -15.28
N VAL A 287 0.26 -3.67 -15.70
CA VAL A 287 0.75 -3.20 -17.00
C VAL A 287 0.63 -4.22 -18.14
N TRP A 288 0.28 -5.49 -17.86
CA TRP A 288 0.19 -6.54 -18.90
C TRP A 288 -1.12 -7.32 -18.92
N CYS A 289 -1.95 -7.22 -17.88
CA CYS A 289 -3.28 -7.79 -17.80
C CYS A 289 -4.09 -7.35 -19.03
N HIS A 290 -4.58 -8.30 -19.82
CA HIS A 290 -5.21 -7.99 -21.10
C HIS A 290 -6.36 -6.99 -20.98
N GLN A 291 -7.24 -7.21 -20.00
CA GLN A 291 -8.47 -6.45 -19.80
C GLN A 291 -8.16 -4.99 -19.45
N VAL A 292 -7.10 -4.76 -18.66
CA VAL A 292 -6.64 -3.42 -18.28
C VAL A 292 -5.89 -2.76 -19.43
N ARG A 293 -4.82 -3.39 -19.94
CA ARG A 293 -3.94 -2.79 -20.96
C ARG A 293 -4.71 -2.39 -22.23
N TRP A 294 -5.73 -3.17 -22.59
CA TRP A 294 -6.49 -3.00 -23.83
C TRP A 294 -7.34 -1.72 -23.76
N ARG A 295 -7.94 -1.45 -22.59
CA ARG A 295 -8.72 -0.23 -22.32
C ARG A 295 -7.82 1.00 -22.20
N VAL A 296 -6.68 0.87 -21.52
CA VAL A 296 -5.68 1.96 -21.43
C VAL A 296 -5.19 2.36 -22.81
N ALA A 297 -4.85 1.39 -23.67
CA ALA A 297 -4.43 1.64 -25.03
C ALA A 297 -5.53 2.34 -25.85
N ARG A 298 -6.78 1.87 -25.74
CA ARG A 298 -7.90 2.46 -26.47
C ARG A 298 -8.23 3.87 -26.00
N ALA A 299 -8.27 4.10 -24.69
CA ALA A 299 -8.44 5.43 -24.11
C ALA A 299 -7.35 6.39 -24.60
N THR A 300 -6.10 5.95 -24.65
CA THR A 300 -4.97 6.78 -25.09
C THR A 300 -5.10 7.18 -26.57
N LEU A 301 -5.55 6.27 -27.45
CA LEU A 301 -5.81 6.56 -28.87
C LEU A 301 -6.88 7.66 -29.03
N GLU A 302 -7.96 7.60 -28.26
CA GLU A 302 -9.06 8.57 -28.35
C GLU A 302 -8.74 9.91 -27.67
N ILE A 303 -7.99 9.90 -26.55
CA ILE A 303 -7.45 11.12 -25.92
C ILE A 303 -6.55 11.86 -26.90
N ALA A 304 -5.65 11.15 -27.58
CA ALA A 304 -4.73 11.72 -28.55
C ALA A 304 -5.44 12.36 -29.75
N ALA A 305 -6.60 11.82 -30.14
CA ALA A 305 -7.42 12.36 -31.21
C ALA A 305 -8.29 13.56 -30.77
N SER A 306 -8.44 13.80 -29.46
CA SER A 306 -9.34 14.83 -28.92
C SER A 306 -8.62 16.15 -28.64
N PRO A 307 -9.02 17.27 -29.28
CA PRO A 307 -8.39 18.57 -29.08
C PRO A 307 -8.82 19.26 -27.78
N THR A 308 -10.01 18.95 -27.27
CA THR A 308 -10.63 19.59 -26.10
C THR A 308 -10.42 18.76 -24.82
N ALA A 309 -10.34 19.42 -23.66
CA ALA A 309 -10.26 18.72 -22.37
C ALA A 309 -11.49 17.83 -22.11
N GLU A 310 -12.69 18.32 -22.43
CA GLU A 310 -13.97 17.59 -22.29
C GLU A 310 -13.98 16.29 -23.09
N GLY A 311 -13.58 16.33 -24.37
CA GLY A 311 -13.50 15.12 -25.19
C GLY A 311 -12.46 14.10 -24.70
N ARG A 312 -11.37 14.54 -24.06
CA ARG A 312 -10.40 13.62 -23.40
C ARG A 312 -11.02 12.96 -22.17
N VAL A 313 -11.78 13.71 -21.38
CA VAL A 313 -12.55 13.19 -20.24
C VAL A 313 -13.61 12.20 -20.72
N GLN A 314 -14.31 12.50 -21.80
CA GLN A 314 -15.28 11.59 -22.41
C GLN A 314 -14.61 10.28 -22.87
N ALA A 315 -13.42 10.33 -23.46
CA ALA A 315 -12.65 9.14 -23.82
C ALA A 315 -12.29 8.29 -22.58
N LEU A 316 -11.86 8.91 -21.49
CA LEU A 316 -11.58 8.23 -20.21
C LEU A 316 -12.85 7.57 -19.65
N ASN A 317 -13.93 8.33 -19.53
CA ASN A 317 -15.25 7.86 -19.06
C ASN A 317 -15.90 6.84 -19.99
N ARG A 318 -15.47 6.71 -21.25
CA ARG A 318 -15.99 5.69 -22.17
C ARG A 318 -15.26 4.36 -22.01
N TRP A 319 -13.93 4.39 -22.01
CA TRP A 319 -13.11 3.18 -22.06
C TRP A 319 -12.71 2.63 -20.72
N ILE A 320 -12.72 3.48 -19.69
CA ILE A 320 -12.34 3.11 -18.34
C ILE A 320 -13.53 3.43 -17.43
N ARG A 321 -14.52 2.53 -17.48
CA ARG A 321 -15.79 2.63 -16.74
C ARG A 321 -15.81 1.64 -15.60
N ASP A 322 -16.34 2.07 -14.46
CA ASP A 322 -16.63 1.25 -13.28
C ASP A 322 -18.14 0.92 -13.14
N GLY A 323 -18.96 1.40 -14.09
CA GLY A 323 -20.41 1.21 -14.08
C GLY A 323 -21.15 2.03 -13.02
N SER A 324 -20.53 3.07 -12.43
CA SER A 324 -21.19 3.96 -11.47
C SER A 324 -22.14 4.96 -12.13
N GLU A 325 -21.85 5.35 -13.36
CA GLU A 325 -22.62 6.30 -14.17
C GLU A 325 -23.19 5.61 -15.42
N ALA A 326 -24.50 5.76 -15.61
CA ALA A 326 -25.17 5.33 -16.83
C ALA A 326 -24.80 6.27 -18.00
N PRO A 327 -24.51 5.75 -19.20
CA PRO A 327 -24.23 6.60 -20.35
C PRO A 327 -25.51 7.28 -20.80
N THR A 328 -25.42 8.56 -21.17
CA THR A 328 -26.55 9.28 -21.74
C THR A 328 -26.93 8.68 -23.08
N ILE A 329 -28.18 8.27 -23.24
CA ILE A 329 -28.69 7.80 -24.52
C ILE A 329 -29.11 9.03 -25.31
N ALA A 330 -28.51 9.24 -26.49
CA ALA A 330 -28.87 10.35 -27.35
C ALA A 330 -30.36 10.27 -27.73
N GLU A 331 -31.07 11.38 -27.56
CA GLU A 331 -32.41 11.59 -28.09
C GLU A 331 -32.30 11.78 -29.61
N THR A 332 -31.98 10.72 -30.34
CA THR A 332 -32.18 10.73 -31.79
C THR A 332 -33.68 10.86 -32.06
N GLU A 333 -34.09 11.75 -32.97
CA GLU A 333 -35.47 11.94 -33.48
C GLU A 333 -36.11 10.69 -34.13
N ASP A 334 -35.49 9.52 -34.01
CA ASP A 334 -35.97 8.25 -34.52
C ASP A 334 -36.98 7.65 -33.52
N GLY A 335 -38.14 8.30 -33.42
CA GLY A 335 -39.28 7.81 -32.64
C GLY A 335 -39.76 6.46 -33.18
N MET A 336 -39.97 5.49 -32.28
CA MET A 336 -40.44 4.16 -32.70
C MET A 336 -41.94 4.22 -32.98
N ARG A 337 -42.34 3.85 -34.21
CA ARG A 337 -43.75 3.61 -34.55
C ARG A 337 -44.06 2.12 -34.47
N ILE A 338 -45.10 1.77 -33.73
CA ILE A 338 -45.55 0.38 -33.57
C ILE A 338 -46.91 0.24 -34.26
N GLN A 339 -47.00 -0.64 -35.26
CA GLN A 339 -48.26 -0.97 -35.93
C GLN A 339 -49.01 -2.08 -35.17
N GLU A 340 -50.33 -2.14 -35.35
CA GLU A 340 -51.19 -3.14 -34.74
C GLU A 340 -50.83 -4.55 -35.24
N GLY A 341 -50.46 -5.46 -34.32
CA GLY A 341 -50.02 -6.84 -34.62
C GLY A 341 -48.50 -7.08 -34.60
N ASP A 342 -47.68 -6.02 -34.61
CA ASP A 342 -46.21 -6.12 -34.56
C ASP A 342 -45.63 -6.16 -33.14
N ALA A 343 -46.49 -5.99 -32.12
CA ALA A 343 -46.12 -5.99 -30.73
C ALA A 343 -47.00 -6.92 -29.87
N GLU A 344 -46.36 -7.63 -28.94
CA GLU A 344 -47.00 -8.53 -27.98
C GLU A 344 -47.20 -7.80 -26.65
N VAL A 345 -48.44 -7.65 -26.20
CA VAL A 345 -48.77 -7.03 -24.90
C VAL A 345 -48.71 -8.08 -23.80
N LEU A 346 -47.84 -7.86 -22.81
CA LEU A 346 -47.70 -8.73 -21.66
C LEU A 346 -48.74 -8.41 -20.58
N PRO A 347 -49.24 -9.41 -19.82
CA PRO A 347 -50.07 -9.19 -18.64
C PRO A 347 -49.38 -8.32 -17.57
N VAL A 348 -50.18 -7.58 -16.79
CA VAL A 348 -49.68 -6.74 -15.68
C VAL A 348 -48.90 -7.59 -14.67
N GLY A 349 -47.68 -7.17 -14.35
CA GLY A 349 -46.79 -7.86 -13.41
C GLY A 349 -46.08 -9.09 -13.97
N MET A 350 -46.34 -9.48 -15.24
CA MET A 350 -45.62 -10.57 -15.88
C MET A 350 -44.19 -10.14 -16.26
N LYS A 351 -43.22 -11.02 -16.00
CA LYS A 351 -41.82 -10.85 -16.44
C LYS A 351 -41.66 -11.42 -17.84
N LEU A 352 -40.85 -10.76 -18.67
CA LEU A 352 -40.40 -11.28 -19.95
C LEU A 352 -39.20 -12.19 -19.72
N VAL A 353 -39.24 -13.41 -20.26
CA VAL A 353 -38.10 -14.34 -20.27
C VAL A 353 -38.01 -14.98 -21.66
N LEU A 354 -36.98 -14.62 -22.42
CA LEU A 354 -36.70 -15.16 -23.75
C LEU A 354 -35.37 -15.92 -23.71
N LYS A 355 -35.41 -17.26 -23.85
CA LYS A 355 -34.20 -18.11 -23.77
C LYS A 355 -33.42 -18.20 -25.09
N GLU A 356 -34.13 -18.20 -26.22
CA GLU A 356 -33.56 -18.34 -27.56
C GLU A 356 -34.33 -17.44 -28.55
N PRO A 357 -34.28 -16.10 -28.37
CA PRO A 357 -35.02 -15.17 -29.22
C PRO A 357 -34.58 -15.28 -30.69
N ARG A 358 -35.54 -15.25 -31.62
CA ARG A 358 -35.30 -15.26 -33.07
C ARG A 358 -36.11 -14.18 -33.78
N GLY A 359 -35.48 -13.51 -34.73
CA GLY A 359 -36.07 -12.40 -35.49
C GLY A 359 -36.20 -11.11 -34.67
N SER A 360 -36.96 -10.16 -35.19
CA SER A 360 -37.30 -8.91 -34.49
C SER A 360 -38.72 -8.97 -33.96
N ARG A 361 -38.91 -8.60 -32.69
CA ARG A 361 -40.24 -8.52 -32.03
C ARG A 361 -40.25 -7.44 -30.96
N THR A 362 -41.42 -6.85 -30.74
CA THR A 362 -41.61 -5.83 -29.69
C THR A 362 -42.52 -6.36 -28.60
N TYR A 363 -42.14 -6.15 -27.34
CA TYR A 363 -42.91 -6.57 -26.17
C TYR A 363 -43.35 -5.33 -25.38
N LEU A 364 -44.64 -5.22 -25.08
CA LEU A 364 -45.24 -4.09 -24.36
C LEU A 364 -45.58 -4.49 -22.93
N PHE A 365 -45.01 -3.75 -21.97
CA PHE A 365 -45.28 -3.92 -20.54
C PHE A 365 -46.23 -2.81 -20.06
N PRO A 366 -47.44 -3.15 -19.60
CA PRO A 366 -48.35 -2.16 -19.03
C PRO A 366 -47.79 -1.62 -17.71
N LEU A 367 -47.79 -0.29 -17.57
CA LEU A 367 -47.35 0.36 -16.33
C LEU A 367 -48.28 -0.02 -15.15
N PRO A 368 -47.72 -0.34 -13.97
CA PRO A 368 -48.54 -0.66 -12.79
C PRO A 368 -49.42 0.53 -12.40
N GLN A 369 -50.72 0.29 -12.20
CA GLN A 369 -51.64 1.32 -11.71
C GLN A 369 -51.54 1.44 -10.18
N SER A 370 -51.34 2.64 -9.65
CA SER A 370 -51.37 2.87 -8.19
C SER A 370 -52.81 2.79 -7.69
N SER A 371 -53.13 1.81 -6.85
CA SER A 371 -54.45 1.69 -6.21
C SER A 371 -54.71 2.73 -5.12
N ASP A 372 -53.65 3.36 -4.58
CA ASP A 372 -53.75 4.42 -3.56
C ASP A 372 -53.68 5.82 -4.20
N SER A 373 -54.82 6.51 -4.20
CA SER A 373 -54.98 7.90 -4.65
C SER A 373 -54.19 8.94 -3.82
N SER A 374 -53.55 8.52 -2.72
CA SER A 374 -52.78 9.39 -1.80
C SER A 374 -51.27 9.45 -2.08
N ASN A 375 -50.70 8.50 -2.85
CA ASN A 375 -49.27 8.43 -3.18
C ASN A 375 -49.04 8.34 -4.70
N LEU A 376 -49.57 9.31 -5.45
CA LEU A 376 -49.51 9.36 -6.92
C LEU A 376 -48.10 9.63 -7.51
N SER A 377 -47.03 9.55 -6.71
CA SER A 377 -45.70 10.08 -7.06
C SER A 377 -44.54 9.07 -6.98
N THR A 378 -44.74 7.82 -6.54
CA THR A 378 -43.64 6.85 -6.52
C THR A 378 -43.37 6.27 -7.91
N PRO A 379 -42.19 6.50 -8.52
CA PRO A 379 -41.88 5.94 -9.84
C PRO A 379 -41.77 4.42 -9.77
N ALA A 380 -42.25 3.74 -10.82
CA ALA A 380 -42.07 2.30 -10.98
C ALA A 380 -40.64 2.04 -11.50
N ARG A 381 -39.96 1.02 -10.96
CA ARG A 381 -38.63 0.62 -11.44
C ARG A 381 -38.78 -0.52 -12.44
N PHE A 382 -38.16 -0.36 -13.60
CA PHE A 382 -38.08 -1.40 -14.64
C PHE A 382 -36.63 -1.89 -14.74
N ALA A 383 -36.43 -3.21 -14.78
CA ALA A 383 -35.11 -3.82 -14.99
C ALA A 383 -35.13 -4.79 -16.18
N LEU A 384 -34.04 -4.81 -16.94
CA LEU A 384 -33.83 -5.67 -18.09
C LEU A 384 -32.37 -6.16 -18.10
N PHE A 385 -32.20 -7.47 -18.24
CA PHE A 385 -30.92 -8.15 -18.42
C PHE A 385 -30.88 -8.80 -19.80
N VAL A 386 -29.81 -8.54 -20.54
CA VAL A 386 -29.65 -9.01 -21.92
C VAL A 386 -28.28 -9.63 -22.11
N ARG A 387 -28.25 -10.90 -22.53
CA ARG A 387 -27.04 -11.53 -23.06
C ARG A 387 -26.93 -11.19 -24.55
N GLY A 388 -26.46 -9.98 -24.83
CA GLY A 388 -26.45 -9.34 -26.14
C GLY A 388 -26.02 -7.88 -25.97
N ALA A 389 -26.62 -6.97 -26.73
CA ALA A 389 -26.34 -5.53 -26.62
C ALA A 389 -27.60 -4.73 -26.24
N VAL A 390 -27.40 -3.70 -25.41
CA VAL A 390 -28.38 -2.62 -25.21
C VAL A 390 -27.64 -1.32 -25.51
N PRO A 391 -27.67 -0.82 -26.75
CA PRO A 391 -26.84 0.32 -27.16
C PRO A 391 -27.01 1.54 -26.22
N PRO A 392 -25.93 2.25 -25.88
CA PRO A 392 -24.57 2.08 -26.39
C PRO A 392 -23.71 1.02 -25.67
N VAL A 393 -24.24 0.30 -24.67
CA VAL A 393 -23.48 -0.69 -23.89
C VAL A 393 -23.59 -2.08 -24.50
N ALA A 394 -22.45 -2.73 -24.68
CA ALA A 394 -22.36 -4.08 -25.21
C ALA A 394 -21.07 -4.76 -24.73
N PRO A 395 -21.03 -6.11 -24.68
CA PRO A 395 -19.77 -6.84 -24.58
C PRO A 395 -18.82 -6.49 -25.74
N GLN A 396 -17.52 -6.74 -25.58
CA GLN A 396 -16.52 -6.39 -26.60
C GLN A 396 -16.78 -7.07 -27.95
N VAL A 397 -17.14 -8.36 -27.93
CA VAL A 397 -17.65 -9.09 -29.09
C VAL A 397 -19.13 -9.40 -28.81
N PRO A 398 -20.06 -8.50 -29.17
CA PRO A 398 -21.46 -8.69 -28.85
C PRO A 398 -22.10 -9.77 -29.73
N LEU A 399 -23.10 -10.45 -29.17
CA LEU A 399 -24.04 -11.24 -29.96
C LEU A 399 -24.88 -10.32 -30.85
N SER A 400 -25.50 -10.89 -31.89
CA SER A 400 -26.40 -10.17 -32.80
C SER A 400 -27.64 -9.61 -32.09
N LEU A 401 -28.11 -10.29 -31.05
CA LEU A 401 -29.24 -9.88 -30.21
C LEU A 401 -29.07 -8.45 -29.65
N ARG A 402 -29.96 -7.54 -30.07
CA ARG A 402 -30.03 -6.16 -29.60
C ARG A 402 -31.37 -5.88 -28.93
N ALA A 403 -31.35 -5.16 -27.82
CA ALA A 403 -32.57 -4.67 -27.18
C ALA A 403 -32.55 -3.14 -27.08
N SER A 404 -33.70 -2.51 -27.35
CA SER A 404 -33.93 -1.08 -27.18
C SER A 404 -35.19 -0.86 -26.36
N ILE A 405 -35.14 0.11 -25.42
CA ILE A 405 -36.23 0.36 -24.46
C ILE A 405 -36.84 1.73 -24.75
N PHE A 406 -38.16 1.75 -24.90
CA PHE A 406 -38.94 2.95 -25.16
C PHE A 406 -40.12 3.08 -24.18
N ARG A 407 -40.53 4.32 -23.92
CA ARG A 407 -41.78 4.64 -23.24
C ARG A 407 -42.77 5.10 -24.29
N CYS A 408 -43.92 4.43 -24.33
CA CYS A 408 -44.99 4.71 -25.28
C CYS A 408 -46.23 5.24 -24.52
N PRO A 409 -46.82 6.38 -24.95
CA PRO A 409 -48.07 6.87 -24.39
C PRO A 409 -49.25 5.96 -24.75
N SER A 410 -50.37 6.15 -24.06
CA SER A 410 -51.63 5.45 -24.35
C SER A 410 -52.13 5.74 -25.77
N LEU A 411 -52.85 4.79 -26.36
CA LEU A 411 -53.62 4.97 -27.60
C LEU A 411 -54.66 6.07 -27.39
N SER A 412 -54.40 7.28 -27.90
CA SER A 412 -55.46 8.28 -28.05
C SER A 412 -56.31 7.90 -29.26
N PHE A 413 -57.54 7.44 -29.00
CA PHE A 413 -58.58 7.38 -30.02
C PHE A 413 -58.90 8.82 -30.43
N SER A 414 -58.39 9.28 -31.56
CA SER A 414 -58.99 10.42 -32.25
C SER A 414 -60.28 9.91 -32.89
N ASP A 415 -61.42 10.33 -32.34
CA ASP A 415 -62.78 9.97 -32.80
C ASP A 415 -63.10 10.37 -34.25
N ASP A 416 -62.15 10.96 -35.00
CA ASP A 416 -62.41 11.62 -36.29
C ASP A 416 -61.74 11.01 -37.52
N ASP A 417 -61.14 9.81 -37.46
CA ASP A 417 -60.61 9.16 -38.66
C ASP A 417 -60.98 7.67 -38.78
N ARG A 418 -61.87 7.38 -39.73
CA ARG A 418 -62.17 6.03 -40.24
C ARG A 418 -61.04 5.51 -41.12
N ALA A 419 -59.86 5.27 -40.54
CA ALA A 419 -58.78 4.53 -41.18
C ALA A 419 -58.37 3.31 -40.31
N PRO A 420 -58.28 2.10 -40.87
CA PRO A 420 -57.82 0.93 -40.14
C PRO A 420 -56.29 1.01 -39.97
N GLY A 421 -55.84 1.32 -38.76
CA GLY A 421 -54.42 1.33 -38.41
C GLY A 421 -54.16 2.13 -37.15
N SER A 422 -54.43 1.55 -35.98
CA SER A 422 -54.05 2.18 -34.71
C SER A 422 -52.53 1.96 -34.49
N ALA A 423 -51.74 3.05 -34.49
CA ALA A 423 -50.29 2.99 -34.34
C ALA A 423 -49.84 3.80 -33.12
N PHE A 424 -48.89 3.30 -32.34
CA PHE A 424 -48.20 4.10 -31.32
C PHE A 424 -47.28 5.09 -32.07
N SER A 425 -47.64 6.39 -32.12
CA SER A 425 -46.95 7.34 -32.98
C SER A 425 -45.70 7.99 -32.36
N ASP A 426 -45.53 7.97 -31.03
CA ASP A 426 -44.54 8.80 -30.33
C ASP A 426 -43.86 8.08 -29.14
N CYS A 427 -43.24 6.91 -29.39
CA CYS A 427 -42.45 6.23 -28.37
C CYS A 427 -41.06 6.86 -28.23
N VAL A 428 -40.70 7.28 -27.02
CA VAL A 428 -39.41 7.95 -26.71
C VAL A 428 -38.47 6.99 -25.99
N ARG A 429 -37.16 7.03 -26.27
CA ARG A 429 -36.17 6.20 -25.55
C ARG A 429 -36.17 6.51 -24.07
N VAL A 430 -36.06 5.48 -23.24
CA VAL A 430 -36.00 5.64 -21.78
C VAL A 430 -34.56 5.92 -21.36
N GLN A 431 -34.35 6.95 -20.54
CA GLN A 431 -33.05 7.19 -19.92
C GLN A 431 -32.83 6.23 -18.75
N PRO A 432 -31.70 5.49 -18.72
CA PRO A 432 -31.41 4.55 -17.65
C PRO A 432 -30.91 5.24 -16.39
N ALA A 433 -31.31 4.70 -15.23
CA ALA A 433 -30.64 4.91 -13.95
C ALA A 433 -29.43 3.97 -13.78
N VAL A 434 -29.48 2.77 -14.37
CA VAL A 434 -28.35 1.83 -14.43
C VAL A 434 -28.23 1.33 -15.86
N HIS A 435 -27.04 1.44 -16.45
CA HIS A 435 -26.77 0.86 -17.77
C HIS A 435 -25.30 0.49 -17.88
N LYS A 436 -25.02 -0.77 -17.54
CA LYS A 436 -23.67 -1.28 -17.34
C LYS A 436 -23.52 -2.74 -17.73
N LEU A 437 -22.28 -3.18 -17.87
CA LEU A 437 -21.94 -4.57 -18.12
C LEU A 437 -21.72 -5.30 -16.78
N LEU A 438 -22.46 -6.39 -16.57
CA LEU A 438 -22.27 -7.30 -15.44
C LEU A 438 -21.52 -8.56 -15.90
N PRO A 439 -20.65 -9.16 -15.06
CA PRO A 439 -20.05 -10.44 -15.39
C PRO A 439 -21.11 -11.53 -15.47
N GLN A 440 -20.89 -12.53 -16.33
CA GLN A 440 -21.67 -13.77 -16.36
C GLN A 440 -20.80 -14.97 -15.93
N PRO A 441 -20.60 -15.19 -14.62
CA PRO A 441 -19.80 -16.32 -14.14
C PRO A 441 -20.34 -17.67 -14.63
N ILE A 442 -19.43 -18.57 -15.00
CA ILE A 442 -19.78 -19.95 -15.36
C ILE A 442 -20.25 -20.67 -14.09
N SER A 443 -21.45 -21.25 -14.15
CA SER A 443 -22.05 -21.96 -13.01
C SER A 443 -21.14 -23.09 -12.51
N GLY A 444 -20.85 -23.11 -11.21
CA GLY A 444 -20.00 -24.10 -10.55
C GLY A 444 -18.48 -23.92 -10.75
N ALA A 445 -18.04 -22.99 -11.60
CA ALA A 445 -16.62 -22.66 -11.79
C ALA A 445 -16.15 -21.55 -10.84
N PRO A 446 -14.85 -21.46 -10.52
CA PRO A 446 -14.31 -20.32 -9.79
C PRO A 446 -14.43 -19.03 -10.62
N PHE A 447 -14.80 -17.93 -9.95
CA PHE A 447 -14.82 -16.60 -10.53
C PHE A 447 -13.84 -15.67 -9.78
N PRO A 448 -13.14 -14.77 -10.49
CA PRO A 448 -12.88 -14.83 -11.93
C PRO A 448 -12.15 -16.13 -12.31
N VAL A 449 -12.27 -16.53 -13.58
CA VAL A 449 -11.66 -17.75 -14.10
C VAL A 449 -10.13 -17.61 -14.00
N PRO A 450 -9.41 -18.52 -13.30
CA PRO A 450 -7.98 -18.42 -13.17
C PRO A 450 -7.30 -18.71 -14.50
N MET A 451 -6.11 -18.16 -14.68
CA MET A 451 -5.22 -18.53 -15.76
C MET A 451 -4.50 -19.85 -15.41
N VAL A 452 -4.57 -20.83 -16.31
CA VAL A 452 -3.86 -22.12 -16.20
C VAL A 452 -3.11 -22.35 -17.50
N ASP A 453 -1.80 -22.64 -17.43
CA ASP A 453 -0.95 -22.91 -18.59
C ASP A 453 -1.00 -21.84 -19.71
N ASN A 454 -1.08 -20.56 -19.33
CA ASN A 454 -1.25 -19.40 -20.23
C ASN A 454 -2.58 -19.34 -21.01
N GLU A 455 -3.57 -20.13 -20.62
CA GLU A 455 -4.93 -20.09 -21.13
C GLU A 455 -5.94 -19.73 -20.02
N GLY A 456 -7.12 -19.28 -20.41
CA GLY A 456 -8.15 -18.78 -19.47
C GLY A 456 -7.94 -17.33 -19.02
N GLY A 457 -8.67 -16.94 -17.98
CA GLY A 457 -8.86 -15.55 -17.55
C GLY A 457 -10.26 -15.03 -17.89
N ALA A 458 -10.68 -13.94 -17.25
CA ALA A 458 -11.97 -13.30 -17.51
C ALA A 458 -12.00 -12.71 -18.94
N ASP A 459 -13.04 -13.01 -19.72
CA ASP A 459 -13.21 -12.42 -21.05
C ASP A 459 -14.20 -11.24 -20.98
N GLU A 460 -13.79 -10.08 -21.50
CA GLU A 460 -14.63 -8.90 -21.61
C GLU A 460 -15.90 -9.09 -22.47
N SER A 461 -15.98 -10.20 -23.23
CA SER A 461 -17.14 -10.60 -24.04
C SER A 461 -18.12 -11.49 -23.28
N GLU A 462 -17.76 -11.99 -22.10
CA GLU A 462 -18.58 -12.87 -21.24
C GLU A 462 -19.47 -12.08 -20.26
N GLY A 463 -19.87 -10.87 -20.65
CA GLY A 463 -20.76 -10.02 -19.87
C GLY A 463 -22.22 -10.07 -20.33
N ILE A 464 -23.13 -9.71 -19.44
CA ILE A 464 -24.52 -9.36 -19.77
C ILE A 464 -24.75 -7.87 -19.54
N VAL A 465 -25.65 -7.27 -20.30
CA VAL A 465 -26.00 -5.87 -20.12
C VAL A 465 -27.16 -5.76 -19.14
N ALA A 466 -26.98 -4.97 -18.09
CA ALA A 466 -28.02 -4.62 -17.14
C ALA A 466 -28.52 -3.20 -17.44
N PHE A 467 -29.83 -3.06 -17.61
CA PHE A 467 -30.52 -1.80 -17.83
C PHE A 467 -31.62 -1.65 -16.77
N GLU A 468 -31.57 -0.59 -15.98
CA GLU A 468 -32.62 -0.22 -15.03
C GLU A 468 -33.03 1.23 -15.26
N ALA A 469 -34.33 1.50 -15.19
CA ALA A 469 -34.87 2.84 -15.33
C ALA A 469 -35.98 3.09 -14.32
N GLU A 470 -36.06 4.34 -13.86
CA GLU A 470 -37.21 4.83 -13.11
C GLU A 470 -38.21 5.41 -14.09
N VAL A 471 -39.44 4.91 -14.03
CA VAL A 471 -40.50 5.28 -14.95
C VAL A 471 -41.65 5.84 -14.14
N SER A 472 -42.01 7.09 -14.40
CA SER A 472 -43.16 7.72 -13.74
C SER A 472 -44.44 6.93 -14.01
N ALA A 473 -45.19 6.63 -12.95
CA ALA A 473 -46.50 6.00 -13.06
C ALA A 473 -47.43 6.89 -13.90
N GLY A 474 -48.18 6.28 -14.82
CA GLY A 474 -49.10 6.98 -15.69
C GLY A 474 -50.26 6.07 -16.07
N LYS A 475 -51.45 6.65 -16.28
CA LYS A 475 -52.60 5.90 -16.79
C LYS A 475 -52.32 5.45 -18.23
N ASP A 476 -52.53 4.16 -18.46
CA ASP A 476 -52.56 3.53 -19.79
C ASP A 476 -51.28 3.71 -20.65
N ALA A 477 -50.13 3.91 -20.02
CA ALA A 477 -48.83 3.98 -20.69
C ALA A 477 -48.10 2.63 -20.65
N TYR A 478 -47.16 2.44 -21.59
CA TYR A 478 -46.42 1.19 -21.76
C TYR A 478 -44.91 1.42 -21.80
N ILE A 479 -44.16 0.43 -21.32
CA ILE A 479 -42.73 0.27 -21.66
C ILE A 479 -42.63 -0.73 -22.81
N ALA A 480 -42.06 -0.31 -23.92
CA ALA A 480 -41.79 -1.15 -25.08
C ALA A 480 -40.33 -1.63 -25.06
N VAL A 481 -40.13 -2.94 -25.11
CA VAL A 481 -38.82 -3.56 -25.32
C VAL A 481 -38.80 -4.13 -26.73
N LYS A 482 -38.03 -3.47 -27.60
CA LYS A 482 -37.80 -3.92 -28.97
C LYS A 482 -36.59 -4.83 -29.01
N ILE A 483 -36.77 -6.07 -29.48
CA ILE A 483 -35.70 -7.02 -29.75
C ILE A 483 -35.42 -7.02 -31.25
N ASP A 484 -34.16 -6.81 -31.62
CA ASP A 484 -33.68 -6.75 -33.00
C ASP A 484 -32.57 -7.77 -33.25
N ASP A 485 -32.48 -8.23 -34.51
CA ASP A 485 -31.40 -9.05 -35.05
C ASP A 485 -31.13 -10.37 -34.28
N ALA A 486 -32.15 -10.93 -33.61
CA ALA A 486 -31.96 -12.13 -32.80
C ALA A 486 -31.79 -13.40 -33.68
N ASP A 487 -30.70 -14.13 -33.48
CA ASP A 487 -30.35 -15.34 -34.28
C ASP A 487 -30.53 -16.67 -33.53
N GLY A 488 -31.17 -16.63 -32.34
CA GLY A 488 -31.32 -17.77 -31.44
C GLY A 488 -30.24 -17.85 -30.35
N ARG A 489 -29.16 -17.05 -30.42
CA ARG A 489 -28.16 -16.96 -29.35
C ARG A 489 -28.45 -15.81 -28.41
N GLY A 490 -28.11 -16.00 -27.13
CA GLY A 490 -28.37 -15.02 -26.09
C GLY A 490 -29.76 -15.19 -25.47
N TRP A 491 -30.08 -14.34 -24.49
CA TRP A 491 -31.36 -14.39 -23.79
C TRP A 491 -31.71 -13.00 -23.25
N VAL A 492 -33.00 -12.80 -22.95
CA VAL A 492 -33.54 -11.56 -22.38
C VAL A 492 -34.37 -11.91 -21.16
N SER A 493 -34.17 -11.19 -20.05
CA SER A 493 -35.04 -11.28 -18.86
C SER A 493 -35.34 -9.89 -18.34
N GLY A 494 -36.60 -9.54 -18.10
CA GLY A 494 -36.93 -8.20 -17.60
C GLY A 494 -38.36 -8.04 -17.11
N GLY A 495 -38.61 -6.97 -16.38
CA GLY A 495 -39.92 -6.65 -15.82
C GLY A 495 -39.84 -5.57 -14.76
N PHE A 496 -41.01 -5.24 -14.19
CA PHE A 496 -41.10 -4.30 -13.08
C PHE A 496 -40.60 -4.92 -11.77
N VAL A 497 -39.83 -4.14 -11.02
CA VAL A 497 -39.15 -4.56 -9.79
C VAL A 497 -39.68 -3.73 -8.61
N PRO A 498 -39.97 -4.35 -7.46
CA PRO A 498 -40.43 -3.63 -6.28
C PRO A 498 -39.29 -2.75 -5.71
N THR A 499 -39.65 -1.56 -5.23
CA THR A 499 -38.76 -0.65 -4.48
C THR A 499 -38.56 -1.16 -3.05
N ASN A 500 -37.80 -2.24 -2.89
CA ASN A 500 -37.46 -2.79 -1.58
C ASN A 500 -35.99 -2.49 -1.25
N GLU A 501 -35.75 -1.54 -0.35
CA GLU A 501 -34.47 -1.38 0.32
C GLU A 501 -34.54 -2.11 1.68
N VAL A 502 -33.70 -3.12 1.88
CA VAL A 502 -33.56 -3.77 3.18
C VAL A 502 -32.51 -2.99 3.97
N VAL A 503 -32.96 -2.25 4.99
CA VAL A 503 -32.08 -1.52 5.91
C VAL A 503 -31.88 -2.34 7.19
N ASP A 504 -30.69 -2.91 7.37
CA ASP A 504 -30.32 -3.59 8.61
C ASP A 504 -29.43 -2.72 9.50
N THR A 505 -29.64 -2.83 10.81
CA THR A 505 -28.95 -2.10 11.88
C THR A 505 -28.04 -3.00 12.72
N ALA A 506 -27.92 -4.30 12.43
CA ALA A 506 -27.04 -5.20 13.16
C ALA A 506 -25.57 -5.10 12.67
N ALA A 507 -24.62 -5.32 13.58
CA ALA A 507 -23.18 -5.33 13.29
C ALA A 507 -22.56 -6.67 13.75
N PRO A 508 -21.91 -7.43 12.85
CA PRO A 508 -21.25 -8.67 13.23
C PRO A 508 -19.91 -8.34 13.91
N ILE A 509 -19.90 -8.34 15.25
CA ILE A 509 -18.65 -8.23 16.04
C ILE A 509 -18.14 -9.63 16.40
N PHE A 510 -18.99 -10.46 17.00
CA PHE A 510 -18.68 -11.85 17.38
C PHE A 510 -19.76 -12.85 16.95
N SER A 511 -20.83 -12.36 16.31
CA SER A 511 -21.99 -13.15 15.89
C SER A 511 -22.27 -12.94 14.41
N THR A 512 -22.95 -13.90 13.81
CA THR A 512 -23.50 -13.80 12.46
C THR A 512 -24.72 -12.88 12.46
N VAL A 513 -24.81 -12.00 11.47
CA VAL A 513 -25.99 -11.18 11.18
C VAL A 513 -26.73 -11.80 10.01
N SER A 514 -28.03 -12.07 10.19
CA SER A 514 -28.88 -12.68 9.17
C SER A 514 -29.82 -11.63 8.58
N ILE A 515 -29.69 -11.37 7.28
CA ILE A 515 -30.53 -10.41 6.55
C ILE A 515 -31.53 -11.20 5.69
N ASN A 516 -32.81 -11.14 6.04
CA ASN A 516 -33.88 -11.80 5.30
C ASN A 516 -34.29 -10.97 4.08
N LEU A 517 -34.50 -11.64 2.95
CA LEU A 517 -34.92 -10.99 1.71
C LEU A 517 -36.45 -11.00 1.60
N PRO A 518 -37.11 -9.83 1.43
CA PRO A 518 -38.57 -9.75 1.47
C PRO A 518 -39.24 -10.45 0.28
N ILE A 519 -38.60 -10.47 -0.89
CA ILE A 519 -39.09 -11.16 -2.09
C ILE A 519 -37.92 -11.94 -2.73
N PRO A 520 -37.81 -13.25 -2.46
CA PRO A 520 -36.69 -14.10 -2.91
C PRO A 520 -36.48 -14.17 -4.43
N SER A 521 -37.52 -13.91 -5.23
CA SER A 521 -37.53 -14.07 -6.70
C SER A 521 -37.55 -12.75 -7.47
N THR A 522 -37.11 -11.64 -6.87
CA THR A 522 -37.01 -10.35 -7.57
C THR A 522 -35.81 -10.31 -8.53
N LEU A 523 -35.88 -9.48 -9.57
CA LEU A 523 -34.77 -9.31 -10.53
C LEU A 523 -33.57 -8.58 -9.90
N THR A 524 -33.88 -7.61 -9.03
CA THR A 524 -32.90 -6.81 -8.32
C THR A 524 -33.33 -6.60 -6.88
N THR A 525 -32.40 -6.74 -5.93
CA THR A 525 -32.59 -6.37 -4.52
C THR A 525 -31.45 -5.47 -4.08
N THR A 526 -31.76 -4.38 -3.37
CA THR A 526 -30.74 -3.52 -2.77
C THR A 526 -30.79 -3.65 -1.26
N ILE A 527 -29.63 -3.89 -0.64
CA ILE A 527 -29.44 -4.06 0.79
C ILE A 527 -28.45 -3.01 1.24
N ARG A 528 -28.84 -2.18 2.20
CA ARG A 528 -27.96 -1.18 2.81
C ARG A 528 -27.83 -1.47 4.29
N THR A 529 -26.61 -1.66 4.76
CA THR A 529 -26.37 -1.81 6.20
C THR A 529 -25.89 -0.49 6.78
N THR A 530 -26.28 -0.19 8.02
CA THR A 530 -25.97 1.12 8.66
C THR A 530 -25.03 1.03 9.85
N ARG A 531 -24.67 -0.18 10.29
CA ARG A 531 -23.79 -0.40 11.46
C ARG A 531 -22.57 -1.29 11.21
N ILE A 532 -22.43 -1.84 10.01
CA ILE A 532 -21.27 -2.66 9.68
C ILE A 532 -20.08 -1.75 9.38
N LEU A 533 -19.01 -1.88 10.16
CA LEU A 533 -17.81 -1.06 10.02
C LEU A 533 -17.06 -1.41 8.73
N THR A 534 -16.74 -0.42 7.91
CA THR A 534 -15.95 -0.60 6.68
C THR A 534 -14.54 -0.05 6.85
N SER A 535 -13.56 -0.93 6.64
CA SER A 535 -12.14 -0.62 6.73
C SER A 535 -11.34 -1.60 5.89
N SER A 536 -10.23 -1.14 5.33
CA SER A 536 -9.23 -1.97 4.64
C SER A 536 -8.63 -3.06 5.51
N LEU A 537 -8.80 -3.00 6.84
CA LEU A 537 -8.36 -4.02 7.77
C LEU A 537 -9.37 -5.16 7.96
N LEU A 538 -10.66 -4.95 7.64
CA LEU A 538 -11.73 -5.88 7.96
C LEU A 538 -12.18 -6.65 6.72
N VAL A 539 -12.49 -7.94 6.91
CA VAL A 539 -13.04 -8.81 5.87
C VAL A 539 -14.29 -9.47 6.41
N TYR A 540 -15.38 -9.45 5.64
CA TYR A 540 -16.66 -10.06 6.00
C TYR A 540 -16.95 -11.26 5.11
N ARG A 541 -17.32 -12.38 5.71
CA ARG A 541 -17.78 -13.57 5.00
C ARG A 541 -19.30 -13.52 4.84
N VAL A 542 -19.77 -13.78 3.62
CA VAL A 542 -21.20 -13.91 3.30
C VAL A 542 -21.52 -15.36 2.99
N GLN A 543 -22.59 -15.88 3.59
CA GLN A 543 -23.14 -17.20 3.31
C GLN A 543 -24.57 -17.05 2.79
N PRO A 544 -24.85 -17.41 1.52
CA PRO A 544 -26.21 -17.39 0.99
C PRO A 544 -27.02 -18.59 1.52
N VAL A 545 -28.29 -18.36 1.83
CA VAL A 545 -29.25 -19.40 2.23
C VAL A 545 -30.40 -19.41 1.24
N PHE A 546 -30.57 -20.53 0.53
CA PHE A 546 -31.61 -20.74 -0.47
C PHE A 546 -32.84 -21.41 0.14
N GLN A 547 -34.03 -21.08 -0.37
CA GLN A 547 -35.32 -21.47 0.20
C GLN A 547 -35.53 -23.01 0.32
N ASP A 548 -35.05 -23.78 -0.66
CA ASP A 548 -35.17 -25.25 -0.66
C ASP A 548 -33.92 -25.96 -0.09
N GLY A 549 -32.96 -25.19 0.46
CA GLY A 549 -31.74 -25.70 1.07
C GLY A 549 -30.70 -26.31 0.11
N ASP A 550 -31.05 -26.56 -1.16
CA ASP A 550 -30.13 -27.11 -2.16
C ASP A 550 -29.78 -26.10 -3.26
N ALA A 551 -28.48 -25.81 -3.42
CA ALA A 551 -27.96 -24.98 -4.50
C ALA A 551 -27.94 -25.71 -5.86
N ALA A 552 -28.17 -27.03 -5.90
CA ALA A 552 -28.19 -27.81 -7.13
C ALA A 552 -29.39 -27.47 -8.04
N SER A 553 -30.50 -26.98 -7.49
CA SER A 553 -31.68 -26.55 -8.25
C SER A 553 -31.40 -25.35 -9.16
N CYS A 554 -30.33 -24.60 -8.89
CA CYS A 554 -29.97 -23.39 -9.62
C CYS A 554 -29.15 -23.62 -10.91
N ARG A 555 -28.86 -24.87 -11.29
CA ARG A 555 -27.96 -25.17 -12.42
C ARG A 555 -28.48 -24.73 -13.79
N ASP A 556 -29.80 -24.75 -13.98
CA ASP A 556 -30.45 -24.49 -15.28
C ASP A 556 -30.97 -23.04 -15.43
N VAL A 557 -30.65 -22.17 -14.47
CA VAL A 557 -31.08 -20.77 -14.47
C VAL A 557 -30.21 -19.94 -15.43
N LEU A 558 -30.85 -19.04 -16.19
CA LEU A 558 -30.18 -18.20 -17.20
C LEU A 558 -29.08 -17.31 -16.61
N PHE A 559 -29.33 -16.78 -15.40
CA PHE A 559 -28.41 -15.93 -14.67
C PHE A 559 -28.53 -16.24 -13.17
N PRO A 560 -27.55 -16.98 -12.60
CA PRO A 560 -27.52 -17.27 -11.18
C PRO A 560 -27.43 -15.99 -10.34
N PRO A 561 -27.91 -15.98 -9.09
CA PRO A 561 -27.79 -14.81 -8.22
C PRO A 561 -26.34 -14.32 -8.10
N LEU A 562 -26.14 -13.08 -8.52
CA LEU A 562 -24.86 -12.38 -8.46
C LEU A 562 -24.95 -11.27 -7.41
N LEU A 563 -24.02 -11.30 -6.46
CA LEU A 563 -23.86 -10.25 -5.46
C LEU A 563 -22.85 -9.22 -5.95
N GLU A 564 -23.28 -7.98 -6.10
CA GLU A 564 -22.44 -6.80 -6.27
C GLU A 564 -22.26 -6.13 -4.91
N HIS A 565 -21.02 -5.99 -4.48
CA HIS A 565 -20.65 -5.25 -3.28
C HIS A 565 -20.00 -3.94 -3.70
N ASN A 566 -20.59 -2.83 -3.26
CA ASN A 566 -20.06 -1.49 -3.46
C ASN A 566 -19.55 -0.97 -2.12
N SER A 567 -18.29 -0.55 -2.09
CA SER A 567 -17.76 0.20 -0.97
C SER A 567 -17.75 1.69 -1.30
N HIS A 568 -18.51 2.46 -0.53
CA HIS A 568 -18.64 3.89 -0.70
C HIS A 568 -17.43 4.62 -0.11
N SER A 569 -16.69 5.36 -0.94
CA SER A 569 -15.64 6.27 -0.49
C SER A 569 -16.18 7.69 -0.34
N ILE A 570 -15.54 8.49 0.52
CA ILE A 570 -15.84 9.91 0.71
C ILE A 570 -15.54 10.73 -0.57
N PHE A 571 -14.72 10.21 -1.49
CA PHE A 571 -14.15 10.96 -2.63
C PHE A 571 -14.65 10.47 -4.00
N ASP A 572 -15.89 10.00 -4.09
CA ASP A 572 -16.53 9.50 -5.33
C ASP A 572 -15.81 8.32 -6.04
N SER A 573 -14.77 7.77 -5.40
CA SER A 573 -14.09 6.54 -5.86
C SER A 573 -14.83 5.32 -5.32
N ARG A 574 -15.58 4.60 -6.16
CA ARG A 574 -16.28 3.37 -5.76
C ARG A 574 -15.44 2.15 -6.09
N GLU A 575 -15.21 1.30 -5.09
CA GLU A 575 -14.68 -0.03 -5.34
C GLU A 575 -15.83 -1.03 -5.32
N THR A 576 -16.01 -1.68 -6.48
CA THR A 576 -17.05 -2.68 -6.73
C THR A 576 -16.43 -4.06 -6.88
N HIS A 577 -17.08 -5.07 -6.29
CA HIS A 577 -16.74 -6.49 -6.43
C HIS A 577 -17.97 -7.31 -6.78
N TYR A 578 -17.78 -8.35 -7.57
CA TYR A 578 -18.85 -9.24 -8.03
C TYR A 578 -18.61 -10.66 -7.53
N TYR A 579 -19.61 -11.26 -6.90
CA TYR A 579 -19.54 -12.58 -6.29
C TYR A 579 -20.71 -13.46 -6.73
N PRO A 580 -20.48 -14.54 -7.49
CA PRO A 580 -21.53 -15.52 -7.75
C PRO A 580 -21.91 -16.22 -6.43
N LEU A 581 -23.20 -16.26 -6.10
CA LEU A 581 -23.67 -16.89 -4.86
C LEU A 581 -23.79 -18.42 -4.97
N LEU A 582 -23.76 -18.95 -6.18
CA LEU A 582 -23.60 -20.37 -6.45
C LEU A 582 -22.13 -20.74 -6.37
N THR A 583 -21.59 -20.66 -5.16
CA THR A 583 -20.19 -20.87 -4.88
C THR A 583 -19.83 -22.34 -5.05
N SER A 584 -18.75 -22.61 -5.79
CA SER A 584 -17.96 -23.83 -5.60
C SER A 584 -17.51 -23.89 -4.14
N PRO A 585 -17.48 -25.07 -3.47
CA PRO A 585 -16.99 -25.21 -2.09
C PRO A 585 -15.55 -24.71 -1.87
N VAL A 586 -14.85 -24.37 -2.95
CA VAL A 586 -13.45 -23.94 -2.99
C VAL A 586 -13.25 -22.45 -2.67
N ARG A 587 -14.24 -21.55 -2.87
CA ARG A 587 -14.05 -20.10 -2.63
C ARG A 587 -15.22 -19.46 -1.86
N PRO A 588 -15.01 -19.01 -0.62
CA PRO A 588 -16.02 -18.26 0.12
C PRO A 588 -16.24 -16.86 -0.46
N VAL A 589 -17.43 -16.29 -0.25
CA VAL A 589 -17.71 -14.89 -0.58
C VAL A 589 -17.13 -13.99 0.52
N LEU A 590 -16.10 -13.23 0.20
CA LEU A 590 -15.37 -12.37 1.13
C LEU A 590 -15.44 -10.90 0.72
N LEU A 591 -16.29 -10.13 1.42
CA LEU A 591 -16.45 -8.70 1.22
C LEU A 591 -15.31 -7.94 1.91
N HIS A 592 -14.75 -6.96 1.20
CA HIS A 592 -13.73 -6.05 1.70
C HIS A 592 -13.82 -4.72 0.97
N ALA A 593 -13.23 -3.68 1.56
CA ALA A 593 -13.27 -2.32 1.05
C ALA A 593 -11.92 -1.62 1.26
N HIS A 594 -11.54 -0.72 0.35
CA HIS A 594 -10.35 0.14 0.49
C HIS A 594 -10.69 1.61 0.75
N THR A 595 -11.93 1.91 1.14
CA THR A 595 -12.43 3.27 1.40
C THR A 595 -11.76 3.93 2.60
N ALA A 596 -11.43 3.14 3.62
CA ALA A 596 -10.78 3.56 4.85
C ALA A 596 -9.52 2.75 5.14
N GLY A 597 -8.47 3.39 5.66
CA GLY A 597 -7.24 2.68 5.99
C GLY A 597 -6.31 3.42 6.95
N PRO A 598 -5.43 2.68 7.64
CA PRO A 598 -4.56 3.25 8.65
C PRO A 598 -3.71 4.36 8.05
N PHE A 599 -3.69 5.51 8.72
CA PHE A 599 -2.94 6.71 8.34
C PHE A 599 -3.42 7.46 7.08
N ILE A 600 -4.55 7.07 6.48
CA ILE A 600 -5.11 7.71 5.27
C ILE A 600 -6.48 8.32 5.60
N SER A 601 -7.44 7.49 6.00
CA SER A 601 -8.83 7.90 6.24
C SER A 601 -9.45 7.07 7.38
N PRO A 602 -10.37 7.67 8.17
CA PRO A 602 -11.00 6.96 9.28
C PRO A 602 -11.96 5.88 8.76
N PRO A 603 -12.21 4.80 9.53
CA PRO A 603 -13.23 3.81 9.21
C PRO A 603 -14.59 4.46 8.92
N SER A 604 -15.28 3.97 7.89
CA SER A 604 -16.65 4.34 7.56
C SER A 604 -17.63 3.29 8.07
N VAL A 605 -18.94 3.55 7.98
CA VAL A 605 -19.96 2.59 8.39
C VAL A 605 -20.95 2.40 7.25
N GLY A 606 -21.32 1.14 7.03
CA GLY A 606 -22.29 0.70 6.05
C GLY A 606 -21.67 -0.06 4.89
N LEU A 607 -22.43 -1.02 4.39
CA LEU A 607 -22.15 -1.81 3.19
C LEU A 607 -23.33 -1.65 2.24
N ASP A 608 -23.04 -1.35 0.98
CA ASP A 608 -24.01 -1.35 -0.10
C ASP A 608 -23.90 -2.65 -0.88
N ILE A 609 -24.94 -3.47 -0.81
CA ILE A 609 -24.98 -4.77 -1.49
C ILE A 609 -26.17 -4.76 -2.45
N LYS A 610 -25.92 -5.11 -3.70
CA LYS A 610 -26.97 -5.27 -4.71
C LYS A 610 -26.95 -6.69 -5.26
N LEU A 611 -28.11 -7.32 -5.30
CA LEU A 611 -28.29 -8.67 -5.81
C LEU A 611 -28.96 -8.60 -7.17
N TYR A 612 -28.43 -9.32 -8.15
CA TYR A 612 -29.00 -9.47 -9.48
C TYR A 612 -29.35 -10.94 -9.72
N SER A 613 -30.52 -11.21 -10.31
CA SER A 613 -31.00 -12.55 -10.64
C SER A 613 -32.00 -12.48 -11.80
N THR A 614 -32.27 -13.59 -12.48
CA THR A 614 -33.42 -13.69 -13.39
C THR A 614 -34.76 -13.86 -12.69
N GLY A 615 -34.77 -13.92 -11.35
CA GLY A 615 -35.99 -14.00 -10.53
C GLY A 615 -36.78 -15.30 -10.73
N ASP A 616 -36.05 -16.39 -10.99
CA ASP A 616 -36.58 -17.76 -11.07
C ASP A 616 -36.85 -18.29 -9.66
N THR A 617 -38.01 -18.91 -9.44
CA THR A 617 -38.40 -19.44 -8.12
C THR A 617 -37.60 -20.68 -7.72
N THR A 618 -37.01 -21.39 -8.68
CA THR A 618 -36.17 -22.58 -8.42
C THR A 618 -34.83 -22.24 -7.76
N CYS A 619 -34.39 -20.97 -7.89
CA CYS A 619 -33.15 -20.46 -7.33
C CYS A 619 -33.41 -19.20 -6.48
N ALA A 620 -34.41 -19.30 -5.61
CA ALA A 620 -34.83 -18.23 -4.72
C ALA A 620 -33.91 -18.12 -3.49
N LEU A 621 -33.33 -16.94 -3.29
CA LEU A 621 -32.49 -16.64 -2.14
C LEU A 621 -33.37 -16.15 -0.98
N GLU A 622 -33.33 -16.84 0.15
CA GLU A 622 -34.17 -16.52 1.33
C GLU A 622 -33.51 -15.47 2.21
N ARG A 623 -32.24 -15.68 2.56
CA ARG A 623 -31.47 -14.78 3.44
C ARG A 623 -29.98 -14.84 3.15
N ILE A 624 -29.25 -13.82 3.60
CA ILE A 624 -27.79 -13.79 3.59
C ILE A 624 -27.27 -13.66 5.02
N ASP A 625 -26.30 -14.50 5.36
CA ASP A 625 -25.65 -14.53 6.66
C ASP A 625 -24.27 -13.86 6.55
N ILE A 626 -24.05 -12.76 7.26
CA ILE A 626 -22.80 -11.97 7.26
C ILE A 626 -22.07 -12.17 8.59
N SER A 627 -20.79 -12.51 8.53
CA SER A 627 -19.93 -12.69 9.71
C SER A 627 -18.53 -12.13 9.47
N LEU A 628 -17.80 -11.79 10.53
CA LEU A 628 -16.41 -11.32 10.39
C LEU A 628 -15.48 -12.50 10.07
N ASP A 629 -14.68 -12.37 9.01
CA ASP A 629 -13.66 -13.34 8.65
C ASP A 629 -12.33 -12.97 9.31
N TRP A 630 -12.03 -13.61 10.44
CA TRP A 630 -10.81 -13.35 11.20
C TRP A 630 -9.54 -13.69 10.41
N TRP A 631 -9.57 -14.71 9.54
CA TRP A 631 -8.41 -15.12 8.75
C TRP A 631 -8.04 -14.04 7.73
N GLY A 632 -9.03 -13.58 6.97
CA GLY A 632 -8.89 -12.46 6.03
C GLY A 632 -8.48 -11.16 6.75
N THR A 633 -9.14 -10.85 7.86
CA THR A 633 -8.84 -9.66 8.68
C THR A 633 -7.38 -9.63 9.17
N LEU A 634 -6.86 -10.76 9.66
CA LEU A 634 -5.45 -10.86 10.08
C LEU A 634 -4.47 -10.68 8.91
N GLY A 635 -4.77 -11.25 7.73
CA GLY A 635 -3.95 -11.08 6.52
C GLY A 635 -3.91 -9.63 6.04
N ARG A 636 -4.99 -8.88 6.23
CA ARG A 636 -5.07 -7.46 5.87
C ARG A 636 -4.27 -6.57 6.83
N ALA A 637 -4.28 -6.89 8.12
CA ALA A 637 -3.50 -6.15 9.12
C ALA A 637 -1.99 -6.32 8.95
N SER A 638 -1.52 -7.54 8.62
CA SER A 638 -0.07 -7.82 8.56
C SER A 638 0.68 -7.00 7.50
N THR A 639 0.06 -6.79 6.33
CA THR A 639 0.64 -6.02 5.22
C THR A 639 0.76 -4.51 5.52
N ARG A 640 -0.03 -3.97 6.46
CA ARG A 640 -0.12 -2.52 6.75
C ARG A 640 0.71 -2.06 7.95
N TYR A 641 1.06 -2.97 8.87
CA TYR A 641 1.75 -2.63 10.12
C TYR A 641 3.22 -3.06 10.20
N ALA A 642 3.83 -3.54 9.11
CA ALA A 642 5.24 -3.96 9.09
C ALA A 642 6.21 -2.83 9.50
N SER A 643 6.03 -1.62 8.95
CA SER A 643 6.82 -0.44 9.35
C SER A 643 6.57 -0.06 10.82
N SER A 644 5.34 -0.18 11.28
CA SER A 644 4.94 0.09 12.67
C SER A 644 5.63 -0.86 13.64
N ALA A 645 5.77 -2.14 13.29
CA ALA A 645 6.51 -3.12 14.07
C ALA A 645 7.99 -2.74 14.23
N GLY A 646 8.63 -2.27 13.14
CA GLY A 646 10.01 -1.77 13.17
C GLY A 646 10.18 -0.56 14.08
N ALA A 647 9.29 0.44 13.98
CA ALA A 647 9.29 1.60 14.85
C ALA A 647 9.07 1.22 16.33
N TRP A 648 8.07 0.41 16.62
CA TRP A 648 7.75 -0.03 17.98
C TRP A 648 8.86 -0.88 18.60
N ALA A 649 9.64 -1.62 17.80
CA ALA A 649 10.77 -2.38 18.31
C ALA A 649 11.86 -1.45 18.87
N VAL A 650 12.14 -0.33 18.21
CA VAL A 650 13.01 0.73 18.75
C VAL A 650 12.42 1.29 20.04
N GLY A 651 11.10 1.51 20.11
CA GLY A 651 10.41 1.97 21.30
C GLY A 651 10.53 1.00 22.49
N VAL A 652 10.35 -0.30 22.27
CA VAL A 652 10.52 -1.35 23.28
C VAL A 652 11.95 -1.37 23.79
N VAL A 653 12.94 -1.34 22.89
CA VAL A 653 14.36 -1.27 23.28
C VAL A 653 14.65 0.00 24.09
N ALA A 654 14.10 1.15 23.70
CA ALA A 654 14.28 2.40 24.43
C ALA A 654 13.70 2.35 25.85
N ILE A 655 12.53 1.73 26.06
CA ILE A 655 11.97 1.48 27.40
C ILE A 655 12.88 0.56 28.22
N ILE A 656 13.40 -0.52 27.61
CA ILE A 656 14.30 -1.47 28.28
C ILE A 656 15.57 -0.74 28.75
N VAL A 657 16.16 0.10 27.90
CA VAL A 657 17.33 0.91 28.26
C VAL A 657 16.97 1.91 29.37
N TRP A 658 15.85 2.61 29.26
CA TRP A 658 15.40 3.56 30.28
C TRP A 658 15.21 2.91 31.67
N ASP A 659 14.59 1.72 31.75
CA ASP A 659 14.41 0.98 33.02
C ASP A 659 15.76 0.49 33.56
N ALA A 660 16.63 -0.03 32.70
CA ALA A 660 17.97 -0.47 33.09
C ALA A 660 18.78 0.68 33.72
N LEU A 661 18.77 1.86 33.09
CA LEU A 661 19.48 3.05 33.58
C LEU A 661 18.84 3.66 34.83
N SER A 662 17.52 3.57 34.98
CA SER A 662 16.82 4.04 36.17
C SER A 662 17.26 3.33 37.45
N ARG A 663 17.74 2.10 37.32
CA ARG A 663 18.17 1.24 38.44
C ARG A 663 19.67 1.27 38.73
N SER A 664 20.44 1.94 37.87
CA SER A 664 21.90 2.06 38.02
C SER A 664 22.37 2.98 39.17
N LYS A 665 21.47 3.47 40.03
CA LYS A 665 21.81 4.38 41.15
C LYS A 665 22.62 3.68 42.24
N ASP A 666 22.28 2.42 42.51
CA ASP A 666 22.72 1.69 43.71
C ASP A 666 23.43 0.35 43.34
N ALA A 667 23.47 0.00 42.04
CA ALA A 667 24.06 -1.23 41.52
C ALA A 667 24.56 -1.09 40.07
N ALA A 668 25.41 -2.00 39.63
CA ALA A 668 25.83 -2.10 38.23
C ALA A 668 24.62 -2.24 37.28
N THR A 669 24.77 -1.72 36.06
CA THR A 669 23.75 -1.84 35.00
C THR A 669 23.40 -3.33 34.83
N PRO A 670 22.12 -3.71 34.86
CA PRO A 670 21.71 -5.11 34.65
C PRO A 670 22.13 -5.58 33.26
N SER A 671 22.28 -6.90 33.08
CA SER A 671 22.46 -7.48 31.74
C SER A 671 21.20 -7.31 30.89
N VAL A 672 21.34 -7.31 29.56
CA VAL A 672 20.19 -7.19 28.64
C VAL A 672 19.16 -8.30 28.89
N SER A 673 19.60 -9.53 29.16
CA SER A 673 18.71 -10.66 29.50
C SER A 673 17.91 -10.43 30.79
N ALA A 674 18.52 -9.78 31.79
CA ALA A 674 17.84 -9.42 33.04
C ALA A 674 16.86 -8.26 32.82
N SER A 675 17.24 -7.25 32.03
CA SER A 675 16.37 -6.13 31.64
C SER A 675 15.16 -6.61 30.84
N LEU A 676 15.35 -7.51 29.86
CA LEU A 676 14.28 -8.15 29.10
C LEU A 676 13.35 -8.97 30.00
N SER A 677 13.91 -9.78 30.90
CA SER A 677 13.09 -10.60 31.81
C SER A 677 12.21 -9.73 32.71
N ARG A 678 12.77 -8.63 33.23
CA ARG A 678 12.01 -7.65 34.03
C ARG A 678 10.99 -6.90 33.19
N PHE A 679 11.34 -6.49 31.97
CA PHE A 679 10.39 -5.86 31.05
C PHE A 679 9.18 -6.77 30.83
N ALA A 680 9.43 -8.03 30.48
CA ALA A 680 8.38 -9.03 30.25
C ALA A 680 7.53 -9.31 31.50
N SER A 681 8.13 -9.36 32.69
CA SER A 681 7.40 -9.70 33.93
C SER A 681 6.75 -8.53 34.65
N TYR A 682 7.17 -7.28 34.40
CA TYR A 682 6.75 -6.10 35.18
C TYR A 682 6.22 -4.94 34.34
N LEU A 683 6.90 -4.58 33.24
CA LEU A 683 6.50 -3.42 32.43
C LEU A 683 5.46 -3.81 31.38
N LEU A 684 5.71 -4.89 30.63
CA LEU A 684 4.82 -5.37 29.56
C LEU A 684 3.38 -5.61 30.06
N PRO A 685 3.11 -6.24 31.22
CA PRO A 685 1.75 -6.41 31.73
C PRO A 685 1.03 -5.09 32.04
N ARG A 686 1.75 -3.98 32.26
CA ARG A 686 1.17 -2.64 32.44
C ARG A 686 1.00 -1.90 31.12
N LEU A 687 1.92 -2.11 30.19
CA LEU A 687 1.88 -1.49 28.87
C LEU A 687 0.78 -2.09 27.98
N ILE A 688 0.42 -3.37 28.15
CA ILE A 688 -0.68 -4.00 27.41
C ILE A 688 -2.02 -3.26 27.62
N PRO A 689 -2.56 -3.12 28.85
CA PRO A 689 -3.83 -2.42 29.05
C PRO A 689 -3.71 -0.92 28.71
N LEU A 690 -2.55 -0.29 28.93
CA LEU A 690 -2.31 1.09 28.49
C LEU A 690 -2.38 1.23 26.96
N SER A 691 -1.77 0.29 26.23
CA SER A 691 -1.76 0.29 24.77
C SER A 691 -3.16 0.08 24.19
N PHE A 692 -3.99 -0.73 24.86
CA PHE A 692 -5.41 -0.91 24.52
C PHE A 692 -6.21 0.36 24.81
N ALA A 693 -6.07 0.94 26.01
CA ALA A 693 -6.76 2.17 26.40
C ALA A 693 -6.40 3.34 25.48
N LEU A 694 -5.12 3.50 25.11
CA LEU A 694 -4.68 4.52 24.17
C LEU A 694 -5.27 4.30 22.77
N SER A 695 -5.46 3.04 22.37
CA SER A 695 -6.10 2.66 21.10
C SER A 695 -7.58 3.04 21.02
N LEU A 696 -8.25 3.26 22.17
CA LEU A 696 -9.64 3.72 22.26
C LEU A 696 -9.74 5.25 22.26
N VAL A 697 -8.63 5.97 22.44
CA VAL A 697 -8.62 7.43 22.36
C VAL A 697 -8.72 7.83 20.89
N PRO A 698 -9.63 8.74 20.50
CA PRO A 698 -9.78 9.21 19.12
C PRO A 698 -8.64 10.17 18.75
N LEU A 699 -7.43 9.63 18.66
CA LEU A 699 -6.25 10.37 18.21
C LEU A 699 -6.34 10.65 16.69
N PRO A 700 -5.70 11.73 16.21
CA PRO A 700 -5.57 11.97 14.78
C PRO A 700 -5.03 10.75 14.02
N ILE A 701 -5.56 10.50 12.82
CA ILE A 701 -5.25 9.32 11.97
C ILE A 701 -3.74 9.15 11.69
N GLY A 702 -2.97 10.24 11.70
CA GLY A 702 -1.51 10.20 11.54
C GLY A 702 -0.73 9.70 12.76
N LEU A 703 -1.38 9.45 13.90
CA LEU A 703 -0.75 9.06 15.16
C LEU A 703 -1.11 7.62 15.58
N TYR A 704 -0.24 7.07 16.43
CA TYR A 704 -0.33 5.73 16.99
C TYR A 704 -0.51 4.66 15.90
N LEU A 705 -1.66 4.00 15.80
CA LEU A 705 -1.94 3.02 14.73
C LEU A 705 -2.91 3.54 13.65
N GLY A 706 -3.35 4.79 13.75
CA GLY A 706 -4.30 5.36 12.78
C GLY A 706 -5.69 4.72 12.81
N ASN A 707 -6.11 4.20 13.96
CA ASN A 707 -7.40 3.53 14.15
C ASN A 707 -8.53 4.47 14.64
N SER A 708 -8.23 5.75 14.87
CA SER A 708 -9.22 6.79 15.24
C SER A 708 -10.08 6.47 16.48
N GLY A 709 -9.59 5.64 17.41
CA GLY A 709 -10.33 5.27 18.62
C GLY A 709 -11.34 4.13 18.43
N GLU A 710 -11.38 3.49 17.26
CA GLU A 710 -12.38 2.47 16.92
C GLU A 710 -12.24 1.21 17.80
N PRO A 711 -13.27 0.84 18.60
CA PRO A 711 -13.19 -0.28 19.53
C PRO A 711 -12.87 -1.62 18.89
N LEU A 712 -13.39 -1.93 17.69
CA LEU A 712 -13.12 -3.20 17.01
C LEU A 712 -11.64 -3.36 16.64
N LEU A 713 -10.96 -2.25 16.34
CA LEU A 713 -9.55 -2.22 15.95
C LEU A 713 -8.61 -2.07 17.16
N SER A 714 -9.14 -1.70 18.33
CA SER A 714 -8.35 -1.48 19.55
C SER A 714 -7.44 -2.65 19.98
N PRO A 715 -7.80 -3.95 19.79
CA PRO A 715 -6.93 -5.08 20.15
C PRO A 715 -5.65 -5.20 19.31
N LEU A 716 -5.55 -4.54 18.16
CA LEU A 716 -4.36 -4.59 17.31
C LEU A 716 -3.12 -4.01 18.02
N ALA A 717 -3.30 -2.97 18.82
CA ALA A 717 -2.23 -2.34 19.59
C ALA A 717 -1.55 -3.28 20.60
N PRO A 718 -2.26 -3.88 21.57
CA PRO A 718 -1.63 -4.82 22.51
C PRO A 718 -1.07 -6.06 21.80
N LEU A 719 -1.69 -6.55 20.72
CA LEU A 719 -1.16 -7.66 19.93
C LEU A 719 0.18 -7.30 19.28
N LEU A 720 0.26 -6.13 18.63
CA LEU A 720 1.49 -5.64 18.02
C LEU A 720 2.60 -5.47 19.08
N LEU A 721 2.27 -4.90 20.25
CA LEU A 721 3.23 -4.73 21.34
C LEU A 721 3.78 -6.07 21.85
N LEU A 722 2.93 -7.09 21.98
CA LEU A 722 3.33 -8.45 22.37
C LEU A 722 4.27 -9.07 21.35
N VAL A 723 3.90 -9.05 20.08
CA VAL A 723 4.71 -9.61 18.98
C VAL A 723 6.07 -8.90 18.89
N VAL A 724 6.06 -7.57 18.90
CA VAL A 724 7.30 -6.78 18.84
C VAL A 724 8.19 -7.06 20.05
N SER A 725 7.62 -7.18 21.25
CA SER A 725 8.39 -7.49 22.46
C SER A 725 9.09 -8.85 22.41
N GLY A 726 8.44 -9.86 21.84
CA GLY A 726 9.08 -11.17 21.63
C GLY A 726 10.06 -11.17 20.47
N LEU A 727 9.84 -10.40 19.41
CA LEU A 727 10.85 -10.21 18.35
C LEU A 727 12.11 -9.53 18.88
N VAL A 728 11.99 -8.51 19.74
CA VAL A 728 13.14 -7.90 20.42
C VAL A 728 13.85 -8.94 21.29
N SER A 729 13.12 -9.77 22.03
CA SER A 729 13.68 -10.86 22.85
C SER A 729 14.44 -11.90 22.01
N LEU A 730 13.86 -12.31 20.88
CA LEU A 730 14.46 -13.24 19.92
C LEU A 730 15.73 -12.64 19.31
N SER A 731 15.67 -11.37 18.89
CA SER A 731 16.81 -10.66 18.29
C SER A 731 18.01 -10.62 19.25
N TRP A 732 17.77 -10.42 20.54
CA TRP A 732 18.83 -10.50 21.55
C TRP A 732 19.38 -11.92 21.70
N GLY A 733 18.54 -12.95 21.65
CA GLY A 733 18.97 -14.34 21.65
C GLY A 733 19.92 -14.66 20.47
N VAL A 734 19.55 -14.19 19.27
CA VAL A 734 20.38 -14.31 18.06
C VAL A 734 21.68 -13.53 18.22
N LEU A 735 21.65 -12.26 18.61
CA LEU A 735 22.85 -11.44 18.84
C LEU A 735 23.79 -12.07 19.87
N ALA A 736 23.26 -12.58 20.98
CA ALA A 736 24.04 -13.23 22.02
C ALA A 736 24.72 -14.51 21.51
N PHE A 737 24.02 -15.32 20.72
CA PHE A 737 24.58 -16.50 20.07
C PHE A 737 25.66 -16.12 19.03
N SER A 738 25.40 -15.12 18.19
CA SER A 738 26.36 -14.61 17.20
C SER A 738 27.62 -14.05 17.88
N MET A 739 27.48 -13.30 18.98
CA MET A 739 28.63 -12.83 19.77
C MET A 739 29.39 -13.99 20.40
N TRP A 740 28.71 -15.05 20.85
CA TRP A 740 29.36 -16.26 21.34
C TRP A 740 30.17 -16.96 20.24
N CYS A 741 29.63 -17.12 19.02
CA CYS A 741 30.35 -17.66 17.87
C CYS A 741 31.58 -16.80 17.52
N ALA A 742 31.39 -15.48 17.41
CA ALA A 742 32.48 -14.53 17.15
C ALA A 742 33.56 -14.60 18.23
N ARG A 743 33.17 -14.78 19.51
CA ARG A 743 34.10 -14.99 20.62
C ARG A 743 34.91 -16.28 20.44
N GLN A 744 34.29 -17.40 20.03
CA GLN A 744 35.04 -18.64 19.79
C GLN A 744 36.03 -18.47 18.64
N PHE A 745 35.61 -17.81 17.57
CA PHE A 745 36.47 -17.47 16.43
C PHE A 745 37.68 -16.64 16.88
N LEU A 746 37.46 -15.58 17.66
CA LEU A 746 38.54 -14.73 18.20
C LEU A 746 39.56 -15.52 19.05
N LYS A 747 39.10 -16.52 19.82
CA LYS A 747 39.99 -17.40 20.59
C LYS A 747 40.85 -18.29 19.68
N LEU A 748 40.27 -18.83 18.60
CA LEU A 748 40.97 -19.71 17.66
C LEU A 748 42.11 -18.99 16.93
N PHE A 749 41.93 -17.70 16.61
CA PHE A 749 42.96 -16.89 15.93
C PHE A 749 43.92 -16.17 16.89
N GLY A 750 43.99 -16.59 18.15
CA GLY A 750 44.99 -16.08 19.11
C GLY A 750 44.81 -14.62 19.52
N ALA A 751 43.64 -14.02 19.27
CA ALA A 751 43.37 -12.65 19.68
C ALA A 751 43.29 -12.56 21.22
N ARG A 752 44.36 -12.07 21.86
CA ARG A 752 44.35 -11.77 23.30
C ARG A 752 43.37 -10.63 23.56
N ALA A 753 42.56 -10.76 24.62
CA ALA A 753 41.72 -9.68 25.13
C ALA A 753 42.57 -8.40 25.22
N ARG A 754 42.11 -7.30 24.59
CA ARG A 754 42.82 -6.00 24.64
C ARG A 754 43.14 -5.70 26.11
N LYS A 755 44.41 -5.79 26.50
CA LYS A 755 44.90 -5.11 27.71
C LYS A 755 44.60 -3.63 27.50
N SER A 756 43.91 -3.02 28.45
CA SER A 756 43.66 -1.58 28.48
C SER A 756 44.98 -0.85 28.16
N PRO A 757 45.06 -0.06 27.06
CA PRO A 757 46.26 0.70 26.81
C PRO A 757 46.39 1.74 27.93
N ASP A 758 47.57 1.82 28.54
CA ASP A 758 47.91 3.00 29.34
C ASP A 758 47.67 4.24 28.48
N VAL A 759 46.97 5.22 29.07
CA VAL A 759 46.59 6.47 28.45
C VAL A 759 47.86 7.22 28.06
N SER A 760 48.29 7.05 26.81
CA SER A 760 49.28 7.91 26.16
C SER A 760 48.57 8.73 25.08
N ASP A 761 48.82 10.05 25.11
CA ASP A 761 48.23 11.09 24.27
C ASP A 761 48.29 10.80 22.76
N HIS A 762 49.15 9.88 22.32
CA HIS A 762 49.34 9.50 20.92
C HIS A 762 48.14 8.76 20.29
N THR A 763 47.26 8.14 21.07
CA THR A 763 46.06 7.45 20.56
C THR A 763 44.88 8.37 20.25
N SER A 764 44.87 9.62 20.74
CA SER A 764 43.79 10.58 20.45
C SER A 764 43.89 11.15 19.03
N ARG A 765 45.11 11.40 18.55
CA ARG A 765 45.37 11.96 17.21
C ARG A 765 45.00 11.01 16.08
N SER A 766 45.32 9.71 16.19
CA SER A 766 44.96 8.71 15.18
C SER A 766 43.45 8.46 15.13
N ALA A 767 42.75 8.48 16.27
CA ALA A 767 41.30 8.38 16.31
C ALA A 767 40.59 9.64 15.77
N LEU A 768 41.14 10.83 16.03
CA LEU A 768 40.67 12.09 15.44
C LEU A 768 40.87 12.11 13.92
N LEU A 769 42.03 11.65 13.43
CA LEU A 769 42.32 11.51 12.00
C LEU A 769 41.41 10.46 11.34
N GLY A 770 41.14 9.33 12.01
CA GLY A 770 40.20 8.32 11.54
C GLY A 770 38.76 8.83 11.49
N PHE A 771 38.32 9.56 12.52
CA PHE A 771 37.01 10.22 12.52
C PHE A 771 36.91 11.29 11.42
N ALA A 772 37.93 12.15 11.28
CA ALA A 772 37.99 13.15 10.21
C ALA A 772 37.99 12.50 8.82
N PHE A 773 38.67 11.36 8.64
CA PHE A 773 38.63 10.58 7.41
C PHE A 773 37.25 10.00 7.12
N VAL A 774 36.59 9.40 8.12
CA VAL A 774 35.21 8.88 7.95
C VAL A 774 34.23 10.01 7.66
N VAL A 775 34.37 11.15 8.34
CA VAL A 775 33.57 12.36 8.06
C VAL A 775 33.81 12.87 6.64
N ALA A 776 35.06 12.93 6.18
CA ALA A 776 35.39 13.32 4.80
C ALA A 776 34.85 12.31 3.79
N LEU A 777 34.95 11.00 4.07
CA LEU A 777 34.40 9.94 3.22
C LEU A 777 32.87 10.05 3.13
N ILE A 778 32.19 10.34 4.24
CA ILE A 778 30.73 10.52 4.25
C ILE A 778 30.34 11.80 3.52
N ALA A 779 31.13 12.87 3.68
CA ALA A 779 30.84 14.16 3.04
C ALA A 779 31.07 14.13 1.52
N LEU A 780 31.91 13.20 1.02
CA LEU A 780 32.37 13.22 -0.37
C LEU A 780 31.98 12.01 -1.21
N VAL A 781 31.78 10.82 -0.61
CA VAL A 781 31.74 9.56 -1.39
C VAL A 781 30.65 8.59 -0.92
N VAL A 782 30.43 8.46 0.39
CA VAL A 782 29.70 7.34 0.97
C VAL A 782 28.51 7.86 1.79
N PRO A 783 27.29 7.31 1.65
CA PRO A 783 26.17 7.79 2.42
C PRO A 783 26.31 7.42 3.90
N TRP A 784 25.72 8.22 4.79
CA TRP A 784 25.87 8.05 6.25
C TRP A 784 25.43 6.65 6.74
N GLN A 785 24.53 5.98 6.02
CA GLN A 785 24.00 4.64 6.29
C GLN A 785 25.11 3.57 6.26
N VAL A 786 26.10 3.69 5.36
CA VAL A 786 27.26 2.78 5.32
C VAL A 786 28.12 2.98 6.56
N ALA A 787 28.34 4.23 6.98
CA ALA A 787 29.07 4.53 8.19
C ALA A 787 28.33 4.02 9.44
N PHE A 788 26.99 4.08 9.45
CA PHE A 788 26.17 3.52 10.52
C PHE A 788 26.28 1.99 10.58
N LEU A 789 26.23 1.31 9.43
CA LEU A 789 26.48 -0.13 9.35
C LEU A 789 27.90 -0.48 9.84
N GLY A 790 28.91 0.28 9.41
CA GLY A 790 30.29 0.12 9.89
C GLY A 790 30.42 0.31 11.40
N ALA A 791 29.73 1.32 11.96
CA ALA A 791 29.66 1.54 13.41
C ALA A 791 29.02 0.36 14.13
N TRP A 792 27.93 -0.20 13.59
CA TRP A 792 27.29 -1.39 14.15
C TRP A 792 28.22 -2.61 14.10
N VAL A 793 28.89 -2.89 12.97
CA VAL A 793 29.83 -4.01 12.82
C VAL A 793 31.00 -3.88 13.80
N TYR A 794 31.59 -2.69 13.89
CA TYR A 794 32.66 -2.42 14.86
C TYR A 794 32.16 -2.61 16.29
N HIS A 795 31.00 -2.05 16.64
CA HIS A 795 30.43 -2.19 17.98
C HIS A 795 30.10 -3.64 18.33
N PHE A 796 29.55 -4.41 17.40
CA PHE A 796 29.32 -5.85 17.54
C PHE A 796 30.60 -6.60 17.89
N TRP A 797 31.69 -6.33 17.15
CA TRP A 797 32.98 -6.97 17.39
C TRP A 797 33.60 -6.56 18.72
N THR A 798 33.48 -5.28 19.10
CA THR A 798 33.95 -4.81 20.41
C THR A 798 33.17 -5.45 21.57
N CYS A 799 31.85 -5.61 21.44
CA CYS A 799 31.03 -6.33 22.42
C CYS A 799 31.45 -7.81 22.54
N ALA A 800 31.66 -8.49 21.40
CA ALA A 800 32.14 -9.87 21.37
C ALA A 800 33.53 -10.00 22.03
N ALA A 801 34.45 -9.05 21.80
CA ALA A 801 35.77 -9.04 22.41
C ALA A 801 35.72 -8.73 23.93
N GLN A 802 34.87 -7.80 24.37
CA GLN A 802 34.67 -7.49 25.79
C GLN A 802 34.13 -8.70 26.57
N SER A 803 33.34 -9.57 25.92
CA SER A 803 32.85 -10.82 26.50
C SER A 803 33.95 -11.86 26.80
N LEU A 804 35.19 -11.66 26.33
CA LEU A 804 36.33 -12.55 26.61
C LEU A 804 36.88 -12.40 28.03
N VAL A 805 36.65 -11.28 28.71
CA VAL A 805 37.18 -11.00 30.05
C VAL A 805 36.50 -11.92 31.09
N PRO A 806 37.22 -12.84 31.76
CA PRO A 806 36.62 -13.72 32.77
C PRO A 806 36.22 -12.93 34.04
N PRO A 807 35.07 -13.22 34.67
CA PRO A 807 34.68 -12.62 35.95
C PRO A 807 35.66 -12.96 37.10
N ALA A 808 36.42 -14.05 36.98
CA ALA A 808 37.31 -14.57 38.04
C ALA A 808 38.56 -13.72 38.34
N LEU A 809 38.90 -12.72 37.52
CA LEU A 809 40.05 -11.84 37.81
C LEU A 809 39.69 -10.60 38.65
N VAL A 810 38.40 -10.39 38.96
CA VAL A 810 37.95 -9.27 39.80
C VAL A 810 37.89 -9.65 41.29
N GLU A 811 37.64 -10.93 41.59
CA GLU A 811 37.47 -11.39 42.97
C GLU A 811 38.79 -11.46 43.77
N HIS A 812 39.94 -11.59 43.09
CA HIS A 812 41.24 -11.61 43.76
C HIS A 812 41.80 -10.24 44.17
N SER A 813 41.26 -9.13 43.66
CA SER A 813 41.70 -7.78 44.08
C SER A 813 40.90 -7.22 45.27
N VAL A 814 39.78 -7.84 45.63
CA VAL A 814 38.93 -7.39 46.76
C VAL A 814 39.11 -8.27 48.01
N ARG A 815 39.71 -9.46 47.91
CA ARG A 815 39.85 -10.41 49.03
C ARG A 815 41.26 -10.63 49.61
N THR A 816 42.29 -9.88 49.20
CA THR A 816 43.63 -9.97 49.82
C THR A 816 43.96 -8.74 50.67
N GLY A 817 43.12 -8.46 51.66
CA GLY A 817 43.54 -7.80 52.90
C GLY A 817 44.20 -8.81 53.84
N VAL A 818 45.22 -9.53 53.36
CA VAL A 818 46.00 -10.47 54.18
C VAL A 818 47.45 -10.01 54.13
N ALA A 819 47.97 -9.60 55.29
CA ALA A 819 49.37 -9.26 55.48
C ALA A 819 50.25 -10.46 55.10
N ILE A 820 51.18 -10.26 54.18
CA ILE A 820 52.22 -11.23 53.87
C ILE A 820 53.35 -11.03 54.90
N PRO A 821 53.72 -12.05 55.70
CA PRO A 821 54.86 -11.97 56.60
C PRO A 821 56.16 -12.12 55.81
N LEU A 822 57.12 -11.24 56.06
CA LEU A 822 58.48 -11.29 55.52
C LEU A 822 59.24 -12.46 56.17
N ILE A 823 59.67 -13.43 55.37
CA ILE A 823 60.74 -14.37 55.71
C ILE A 823 62.07 -13.65 55.44
N PRO A 824 62.98 -13.52 56.42
CA PRO A 824 64.30 -12.96 56.19
C PRO A 824 65.27 -14.04 55.70
N THR A 825 65.91 -13.79 54.56
CA THR A 825 67.09 -14.53 54.12
C THR A 825 68.31 -14.08 54.93
N SER A 826 68.98 -15.08 55.49
CA SER A 826 70.25 -15.01 56.19
C SER A 826 71.40 -14.53 55.29
N SER A 827 72.18 -13.56 55.77
CA SER A 827 73.58 -13.37 55.40
C SER A 827 74.40 -13.16 56.67
N GLN A 828 75.46 -13.94 56.79
CA GLN A 828 76.38 -14.08 57.91
C GLN A 828 77.28 -12.85 58.15
N ALA A 829 77.81 -12.79 59.38
CA ALA A 829 79.14 -12.28 59.79
C ALA A 829 79.34 -10.74 59.74
N ASN A 830 79.84 -10.01 60.74
CA ASN A 830 80.68 -10.31 61.91
C ASN A 830 80.53 -9.19 62.97
N ASP A 831 80.75 -9.57 64.24
CA ASP A 831 81.54 -8.92 65.31
C ASP A 831 81.48 -7.39 65.51
N ASP A 832 80.95 -6.92 66.64
CA ASP A 832 81.73 -6.71 67.88
C ASP A 832 80.94 -5.94 68.97
N ASP A 833 81.14 -6.42 70.19
CA ASP A 833 81.10 -5.80 71.52
C ASP A 833 79.82 -5.28 72.23
N ASP A 834 79.73 -5.78 73.47
CA ASP A 834 78.83 -5.65 74.62
C ASP A 834 79.16 -4.38 75.47
N PRO A 835 78.60 -4.08 76.68
CA PRO A 835 77.28 -4.36 77.27
C PRO A 835 76.59 -3.12 77.90
N ARG A 836 75.37 -3.38 78.43
CA ARG A 836 74.71 -2.84 79.66
C ARG A 836 73.53 -1.88 79.44
N GLY A 837 72.37 -2.30 79.96
CA GLY A 837 71.40 -1.39 80.60
C GLY A 837 69.91 -1.59 80.28
N LEU A 838 69.30 -2.60 80.90
CA LEU A 838 67.93 -2.68 81.42
C LEU A 838 66.78 -1.83 80.79
N ARG A 839 65.81 -2.58 80.24
CA ARG A 839 64.38 -2.32 79.98
C ARG A 839 63.60 -1.69 81.18
N PRO A 840 62.29 -1.32 81.04
CA PRO A 840 61.59 -0.69 79.90
C PRO A 840 60.48 0.35 80.29
N ARG A 841 60.01 1.08 79.26
CA ARG A 841 58.63 1.61 79.03
C ARG A 841 58.09 2.66 80.03
N SER A 842 57.67 3.83 79.57
CA SER A 842 56.49 3.99 78.72
C SER A 842 56.44 5.35 78.01
N ARG A 843 55.78 5.33 76.84
CA ARG A 843 55.75 6.38 75.82
C ARG A 843 54.90 7.59 76.22
N SER A 844 55.48 8.77 76.05
CA SER A 844 54.77 10.03 75.84
C SER A 844 54.32 10.19 74.38
N SER A 845 53.23 10.92 74.24
CA SER A 845 52.73 11.58 73.03
C SER A 845 53.80 12.45 72.35
N SER A 846 53.73 12.55 71.02
CA SER A 846 54.01 13.82 70.33
C SER A 846 53.46 13.81 68.90
N LEU A 847 52.85 14.94 68.56
CA LEU A 847 52.33 15.32 67.26
C LEU A 847 53.45 15.41 66.20
N ARG A 848 53.12 15.10 64.94
CA ARG A 848 53.58 15.92 63.80
C ARG A 848 52.71 15.72 62.54
N SER A 849 52.55 16.86 61.88
CA SER A 849 51.83 17.28 60.66
C SER A 849 51.87 16.36 59.42
N PRO A 850 50.88 16.49 58.51
CA PRO A 850 50.69 15.61 57.36
C PRO A 850 51.54 16.01 56.13
N SER A 851 52.08 15.00 55.45
CA SER A 851 52.70 15.08 54.12
C SER A 851 51.64 14.94 52.99
N PRO A 852 51.91 15.44 51.77
CA PRO A 852 50.89 15.66 50.74
C PRO A 852 50.38 14.36 50.12
N SER A 853 49.08 14.30 49.88
CA SER A 853 48.39 13.21 49.19
C SER A 853 48.80 13.11 47.71
N PRO A 854 48.97 11.90 47.15
CA PRO A 854 49.18 11.70 45.72
C PRO A 854 47.88 11.95 44.94
N PRO A 855 47.96 12.26 43.63
CA PRO A 855 46.81 12.72 42.84
C PRO A 855 45.76 11.62 42.69
N HIS A 856 44.49 12.01 42.83
CA HIS A 856 43.31 11.17 42.63
C HIS A 856 43.37 10.38 41.31
N ALA A 857 43.64 9.08 41.40
CA ALA A 857 43.34 8.14 40.33
C ALA A 857 41.81 8.10 40.13
N ARG A 858 41.34 8.32 38.90
CA ARG A 858 39.92 8.19 38.54
C ARG A 858 39.45 6.77 38.89
N PRO A 859 38.27 6.58 39.51
CA PRO A 859 37.73 5.24 39.71
C PRO A 859 37.57 4.56 38.34
N ARG A 860 38.20 3.39 38.18
CA ARG A 860 38.04 2.55 36.99
C ARG A 860 36.62 1.95 37.02
N ASP A 861 35.85 2.16 35.96
CA ASP A 861 34.52 1.55 35.81
C ASP A 861 34.64 0.02 35.83
N ASP A 862 33.71 -0.66 36.51
CA ASP A 862 33.62 -2.12 36.55
C ASP A 862 33.49 -2.69 35.11
N PRO A 863 34.38 -3.61 34.68
CA PRO A 863 34.35 -4.22 33.35
C PRO A 863 33.01 -4.88 33.01
N SER A 864 32.34 -5.47 34.01
CA SER A 864 31.04 -6.12 33.83
C SER A 864 29.93 -5.11 33.56
N ASN A 865 29.94 -3.98 34.27
CA ASN A 865 29.02 -2.87 34.08
C ASN A 865 29.19 -2.23 32.69
N THR A 866 30.43 -2.06 32.25
CA THR A 866 30.76 -1.51 30.92
C THR A 866 30.24 -2.41 29.80
N PHE A 867 30.44 -3.73 29.91
CA PHE A 867 29.91 -4.69 28.94
C PHE A 867 28.38 -4.64 28.88
N HIS A 868 27.69 -4.57 30.02
CA HIS A 868 26.23 -4.49 30.04
C HIS A 868 25.72 -3.21 29.35
N GLN A 869 26.38 -2.07 29.52
CA GLN A 869 26.03 -0.83 28.81
C GLN A 869 26.27 -0.94 27.30
N SER A 870 27.42 -1.48 26.89
CA SER A 870 27.73 -1.73 25.47
C SER A 870 26.72 -2.68 24.82
N ALA A 871 26.28 -3.71 25.53
CA ALA A 871 25.28 -4.67 25.05
C ALA A 871 23.89 -4.04 24.84
N HIS A 872 23.46 -3.13 25.73
CA HIS A 872 22.21 -2.37 25.55
C HIS A 872 22.30 -1.45 24.33
N LEU A 873 23.43 -0.77 24.14
CA LEU A 873 23.69 0.05 22.96
C LEU A 873 23.67 -0.79 21.67
N LEU A 874 24.27 -1.98 21.68
CA LEU A 874 24.26 -2.89 20.53
C LEU A 874 22.85 -3.33 20.14
N LEU A 875 22.01 -3.66 21.12
CA LEU A 875 20.61 -4.02 20.85
C LEU A 875 19.84 -2.85 20.22
N MET A 876 20.06 -1.63 20.69
CA MET A 876 19.44 -0.43 20.10
C MET A 876 19.92 -0.18 18.67
N LEU A 877 21.24 -0.21 18.42
CA LEU A 877 21.78 -0.03 17.08
C LEU A 877 21.26 -1.11 16.11
N THR A 878 21.06 -2.34 16.58
CA THR A 878 20.49 -3.43 15.78
C THR A 878 19.08 -3.11 15.29
N TRP A 879 18.22 -2.52 16.12
CA TRP A 879 16.85 -2.16 15.71
C TRP A 879 16.74 -0.84 14.94
N LEU A 880 17.80 -0.04 14.90
CA LEU A 880 17.91 1.11 14.01
C LEU A 880 18.37 0.73 12.60
N LEU A 881 19.04 -0.43 12.42
CA LEU A 881 19.48 -0.89 11.10
C LEU A 881 18.33 -1.06 10.09
N PRO A 882 17.19 -1.71 10.40
CA PRO A 882 16.10 -1.86 9.43
C PRO A 882 15.52 -0.53 8.94
N LEU A 883 15.69 0.56 9.71
CA LEU A 883 15.20 1.89 9.36
C LEU A 883 16.17 2.62 8.41
N ALA A 884 17.47 2.28 8.46
CA ALA A 884 18.51 2.86 7.59
C ALA A 884 18.84 1.99 6.36
N ALA A 885 18.61 0.68 6.45
CA ALA A 885 18.97 -0.30 5.41
C ALA A 885 18.33 -0.07 4.03
N PRO A 886 17.07 0.41 3.91
CA PRO A 886 16.46 0.61 2.59
C PRO A 886 17.24 1.60 1.72
N VAL A 887 17.71 2.71 2.30
CA VAL A 887 18.50 3.71 1.56
C VAL A 887 19.90 3.18 1.22
N LEU A 888 20.49 2.36 2.09
CA LEU A 888 21.73 1.65 1.77
C LEU A 888 21.57 0.73 0.54
N ALA A 889 20.44 0.03 0.43
CA ALA A 889 20.16 -0.81 -0.74
C ALA A 889 20.09 0.03 -2.04
N VAL A 890 19.50 1.23 -1.98
CA VAL A 890 19.49 2.18 -3.11
C VAL A 890 20.91 2.57 -3.51
N TRP A 891 21.76 2.90 -2.55
CA TRP A 891 23.15 3.27 -2.83
C TRP A 891 23.96 2.13 -3.47
N VAL A 892 23.88 0.92 -2.91
CA VAL A 892 24.56 -0.27 -3.46
C VAL A 892 24.11 -0.54 -4.89
N ARG A 893 22.79 -0.46 -5.14
CA ARG A 893 22.22 -0.65 -6.48
C ARG A 893 22.72 0.42 -7.45
N THR A 894 22.66 1.69 -7.05
CA THR A 894 23.13 2.84 -7.85
C THR A 894 24.61 2.71 -8.18
N LEU A 895 25.45 2.30 -7.22
CA LEU A 895 26.87 2.10 -7.45
C LEU A 895 27.13 0.97 -8.46
N ALA A 896 26.38 -0.12 -8.36
CA ALA A 896 26.47 -1.26 -9.28
C ALA A 896 26.02 -0.90 -10.71
N SER A 897 25.06 0.02 -10.85
CA SER A 897 24.40 0.31 -12.12
C SER A 897 24.95 1.55 -12.84
N ALA A 898 25.36 2.58 -12.11
CA ALA A 898 25.83 3.87 -12.64
C ALA A 898 27.32 4.16 -12.35
N GLY A 899 28.01 3.31 -11.57
CA GLY A 899 29.41 3.46 -11.23
C GLY A 899 29.72 4.63 -10.27
N LEU A 900 31.01 4.97 -10.12
CA LEU A 900 31.50 6.02 -9.21
C LEU A 900 31.20 7.46 -9.70
N THR A 901 30.69 7.61 -10.93
CA THR A 901 30.41 8.90 -11.56
C THR A 901 29.02 9.46 -11.24
N ALA A 902 28.16 8.70 -10.55
CA ALA A 902 26.83 9.16 -10.19
C ALA A 902 26.91 10.19 -9.03
N PRO A 903 26.37 11.40 -9.19
CA PRO A 903 26.31 12.37 -8.09
C PRO A 903 25.32 11.86 -7.04
N PHE A 904 25.83 11.47 -5.87
CA PHE A 904 25.01 11.05 -4.74
C PHE A 904 24.45 12.29 -4.01
N GLY A 905 23.38 12.88 -4.53
CA GLY A 905 22.73 14.01 -3.86
C GLY A 905 21.95 13.58 -2.62
N GLY A 906 22.23 14.15 -1.44
CA GLY A 906 21.27 14.17 -0.32
C GLY A 906 21.64 13.40 0.96
N ASP A 907 22.41 12.31 0.89
CA ASP A 907 22.69 11.42 2.04
C ASP A 907 24.06 11.62 2.72
N HIS A 908 24.63 12.81 2.57
CA HIS A 908 25.96 13.14 3.09
C HIS A 908 25.87 13.91 4.42
N ASN A 909 24.68 13.94 5.04
CA ASN A 909 24.48 14.62 6.31
C ASN A 909 25.14 13.83 7.45
N VAL A 910 26.42 14.14 7.68
CA VAL A 910 27.26 13.54 8.72
C VAL A 910 26.63 13.65 10.11
N LEU A 911 25.82 14.69 10.37
CA LEU A 911 25.17 14.89 11.67
C LEU A 911 24.20 13.76 12.04
N CYS A 912 23.65 13.04 11.05
CA CYS A 912 22.76 11.90 11.29
C CYS A 912 23.50 10.71 11.92
N VAL A 913 24.80 10.52 11.64
CA VAL A 913 25.56 9.34 12.06
C VAL A 913 26.71 9.65 13.03
N ALA A 914 27.21 10.89 13.04
CA ALA A 914 28.31 11.31 13.89
C ALA A 914 28.10 10.97 15.38
N PRO A 915 26.90 11.18 15.97
CA PRO A 915 26.67 10.77 17.36
C PRO A 915 26.88 9.28 17.59
N ALA A 916 26.40 8.43 16.69
CA ALA A 916 26.58 6.98 16.78
C ALA A 916 28.05 6.58 16.68
N LEU A 917 28.80 7.16 15.74
CA LEU A 917 30.24 6.92 15.59
C LEU A 917 31.03 7.28 16.85
N ILE A 918 30.74 8.45 17.44
CA ILE A 918 31.42 8.92 18.65
C ILE A 918 31.09 8.01 19.84
N VAL A 919 29.82 7.66 20.04
CA VAL A 919 29.36 6.79 21.13
C VAL A 919 29.98 5.40 21.01
N VAL A 920 30.04 4.83 19.80
CA VAL A 920 30.63 3.52 19.53
C VAL A 920 32.14 3.50 19.74
N GLU A 921 32.85 4.53 19.25
CA GLU A 921 34.30 4.69 19.49
C GLU A 921 34.58 4.81 20.98
N TRP A 922 33.73 5.54 21.71
CA TRP A 922 33.84 5.68 23.15
C TRP A 922 33.61 4.35 23.88
N ALA A 923 32.56 3.61 23.53
CA ALA A 923 32.29 2.28 24.08
C ALA A 923 33.45 1.30 23.79
N GLY A 924 34.07 1.41 22.61
CA GLY A 924 35.23 0.61 22.20
C GLY A 924 36.49 0.83 23.05
N ARG A 925 36.61 1.99 23.72
CA ARG A 925 37.70 2.29 24.68
C ARG A 925 37.45 1.71 26.08
N GLY A 926 36.34 0.99 26.28
CA GLY A 926 36.00 0.38 27.55
C GLY A 926 35.55 1.38 28.62
N GLN A 927 34.97 2.50 28.21
CA GLN A 927 34.42 3.51 29.12
C GLN A 927 32.89 3.42 29.17
N GLY A 928 32.30 3.64 30.35
CA GLY A 928 30.85 3.59 30.54
C GLY A 928 30.10 4.73 29.84
N VAL A 929 29.45 4.41 28.71
CA VAL A 929 28.76 5.40 27.86
C VAL A 929 27.40 5.79 28.42
N LEU A 930 26.67 4.86 29.02
CA LEU A 930 25.32 5.12 29.53
C LEU A 930 25.35 5.45 31.03
N SER A 931 24.41 6.29 31.47
CA SER A 931 24.26 6.61 32.90
C SER A 931 22.82 6.97 33.25
N ARG A 932 22.50 6.99 34.54
CA ARG A 932 21.19 7.44 35.01
C ARG A 932 20.83 8.86 34.51
N GLN A 933 21.79 9.76 34.37
CA GLN A 933 21.54 11.13 33.92
C GLN A 933 21.06 11.18 32.46
N THR A 934 21.42 10.20 31.64
CA THR A 934 21.07 10.13 30.22
C THR A 934 19.81 9.29 29.95
N ARG A 935 19.03 8.92 30.98
CA ARG A 935 17.88 8.01 30.83
C ARG A 935 16.65 8.65 30.16
N TRP A 936 16.34 9.91 30.46
CA TRP A 936 15.09 10.56 30.04
C TRP A 936 14.91 10.68 28.51
N PRO A 937 15.97 10.97 27.73
CA PRO A 937 15.88 10.93 26.27
C PRO A 937 15.38 9.59 25.71
N PHE A 938 15.69 8.45 26.33
CA PHE A 938 15.18 7.15 25.87
C PHE A 938 13.66 7.02 26.08
N LEU A 939 13.09 7.66 27.11
CA LEU A 939 11.64 7.69 27.28
C LEU A 939 10.96 8.55 26.21
N ALA A 940 11.59 9.67 25.81
CA ALA A 940 11.12 10.49 24.70
C ALA A 940 11.20 9.73 23.36
N LEU A 941 12.30 9.02 23.11
CA LEU A 941 12.43 8.13 21.95
C LEU A 941 11.34 7.06 21.93
N ALA A 942 11.05 6.44 23.08
CA ALA A 942 9.96 5.48 23.18
C ALA A 942 8.60 6.10 22.82
N ALA A 943 8.28 7.28 23.36
CA ALA A 943 7.03 7.97 23.05
C ALA A 943 6.90 8.30 21.55
N VAL A 944 7.96 8.82 20.93
CA VAL A 944 7.99 9.09 19.48
C VAL A 944 7.84 7.79 18.69
N ALA A 945 8.56 6.74 19.07
CA ALA A 945 8.53 5.45 18.39
C ALA A 945 7.15 4.79 18.43
N PHE A 946 6.40 4.92 19.53
CA PHE A 946 5.04 4.37 19.64
C PHE A 946 3.98 5.24 18.96
N VAL A 947 4.08 6.57 19.07
CA VAL A 947 3.01 7.50 18.67
C VAL A 947 3.20 8.09 17.27
N VAL A 948 4.43 8.45 16.88
CA VAL A 948 4.69 9.10 15.58
C VAL A 948 5.34 8.12 14.60
N GLY A 949 6.17 7.23 15.12
CA GLY A 949 6.95 6.26 14.35
C GLY A 949 6.16 5.38 13.39
N PRO A 950 4.97 4.87 13.73
CA PRO A 950 4.18 4.05 12.82
C PRO A 950 3.88 4.72 11.49
N ARG A 951 3.57 6.03 11.47
CA ARG A 951 3.35 6.80 10.22
C ARG A 951 4.65 7.35 9.64
N ARG A 952 5.57 7.84 10.48
CA ARG A 952 6.80 8.52 10.04
C ARG A 952 8.02 7.81 10.61
N THR A 953 8.38 6.68 10.01
CA THR A 953 9.46 5.82 10.52
C THR A 953 10.81 6.54 10.57
N TYR A 954 11.10 7.42 9.60
CA TYR A 954 12.34 8.23 9.58
C TYR A 954 12.53 9.09 10.84
N VAL A 955 11.46 9.61 11.45
CA VAL A 955 11.53 10.45 12.65
C VAL A 955 12.10 9.66 13.82
N VAL A 956 11.84 8.35 13.88
CA VAL A 956 12.38 7.47 14.94
C VAL A 956 13.90 7.44 14.86
N PHE A 957 14.47 7.35 13.65
CA PHE A 957 15.92 7.37 13.46
C PHE A 957 16.53 8.74 13.79
N GLU A 958 15.89 9.83 13.35
CA GLU A 958 16.33 11.20 13.65
C GLU A 958 16.35 11.47 15.17
N VAL A 959 15.30 11.07 15.88
CA VAL A 959 15.21 11.21 17.35
C VAL A 959 16.20 10.29 18.07
N ALA A 960 16.41 9.06 17.59
CA ALA A 960 17.43 8.17 18.16
C ALA A 960 18.85 8.75 17.98
N SER A 961 19.13 9.37 16.84
CA SER A 961 20.38 10.07 16.57
C SER A 961 20.56 11.28 17.50
N ALA A 962 19.49 12.04 17.74
CA ALA A 962 19.49 13.14 18.72
C ALA A 962 19.73 12.65 20.16
N VAL A 963 19.14 11.52 20.55
CA VAL A 963 19.37 10.87 21.86
C VAL A 963 20.84 10.46 22.02
N LEU A 964 21.44 9.86 20.99
CA LEU A 964 22.87 9.56 20.98
C LEU A 964 23.71 10.83 21.07
N GLY A 965 23.31 11.90 20.38
CA GLY A 965 23.97 13.21 20.44
C GLY A 965 23.94 13.81 21.84
N TRP A 966 22.81 13.73 22.52
CA TRP A 966 22.67 14.15 23.92
C TRP A 966 23.62 13.38 24.85
N ILE A 967 23.77 12.06 24.64
CA ILE A 967 24.72 11.24 25.41
C ILE A 967 26.15 11.74 25.19
N VAL A 968 26.53 12.02 23.95
CA VAL A 968 27.84 12.62 23.63
C VAL A 968 28.04 13.93 24.39
N VAL A 969 27.09 14.86 24.36
CA VAL A 969 27.22 16.15 25.06
C VAL A 969 27.29 15.96 26.58
N ALA A 970 26.38 15.18 27.17
CA ALA A 970 26.27 15.00 28.61
C ALA A 970 27.51 14.33 29.22
N LYS A 971 28.13 13.40 28.49
CA LYS A 971 29.29 12.67 28.97
C LYS A 971 30.61 13.27 28.50
N ALA A 972 30.74 13.64 27.21
CA ALA A 972 32.02 14.11 26.63
C ALA A 972 32.25 15.61 26.86
N GLY A 973 31.18 16.39 26.95
CA GLY A 973 31.22 17.85 27.16
C GLY A 973 32.12 18.27 28.32
N PRO A 974 32.02 17.66 29.54
CA PRO A 974 32.88 17.99 30.67
C PRO A 974 34.37 17.65 30.46
N GLY A 975 34.69 16.73 29.55
CA GLY A 975 36.07 16.37 29.20
C GLY A 975 36.66 17.31 28.14
N TRP A 976 35.88 17.64 27.12
CA TRP A 976 36.25 18.52 26.02
C TRP A 976 36.40 19.99 26.48
N LEU A 977 35.50 20.48 27.34
CA LEU A 977 35.61 21.81 27.98
C LEU A 977 36.84 21.95 28.89
N ARG A 978 37.33 20.85 29.48
CA ARG A 978 38.56 20.84 30.27
C ARG A 978 39.83 20.76 29.41
N TRP A 979 39.71 20.29 28.18
CA TRP A 979 40.79 20.24 27.19
C TRP A 979 40.94 21.57 26.45
N VAL A 980 39.84 22.26 26.10
CA VAL A 980 39.85 23.59 25.47
C VAL A 980 40.27 24.72 26.44
N ARG A 981 40.11 24.51 27.76
CA ARG A 981 40.59 25.44 28.80
C ARG A 981 42.06 25.23 29.19
N ARG A 982 42.73 24.22 28.63
CA ARG A 982 44.16 23.97 28.78
C ARG A 982 44.84 24.34 27.47
#